data_AF-A0A2L2XZH0-F1
#
_entry.id   AF-A0A2L2XZH0-F1
#
_cell.length_a   1.000
_cell.length_b   1.000
_cell.length_c   1.000
_cell.angle_alpha   90.00
_cell.angle_beta   90.00
_cell.angle_gamma   90.00
#
_symmetry.space_group_name_H-M   'P 1'
#
loop_
_entity.id
_entity.type
_entity.pdbx_description
1 polymer ?
#
loop_
_entity_poly.entity_id
_entity_poly.type
_entity_poly.pdbx_seq_one_letter_code
_entity_poly.pdbx_strand_id
1 'polypeptide(L)'
;MLISIIVFLISVPFEILYWIKWIVAYIAVRIYNAKHRRRFDLYIPTAIDDPENVGFLVPQLESELESPQSETNLLESADEVLFYGINSKAECALVRITRGCNQEAEAWIYLKLADGTTYHLAEHVNYQQPFEGKCLMFSCGNLQMHYLSPMRRWRIQYSGPLLRKSENKELPEGKVFIKFVFLWSASSDVYDPTLDTNLKGFTSAIAKSEWDSLFHPPIQKFAESMNFYSQTGNLRGTVSVNEEPDYEMSLFGERVRSLGSSSHIAGCNFENWLGYVPENGYGFHLLKASVPKVAKDIPAGYLINPCGDMTVINDIDITVKPFSSVISTRSLEASFLAGMPYKVDGSMSQEPIVLYSGQGWSGFLELFFVKFNFQNKTGYGLFLSGEVYNEPAKPKIPLLRTLYPKKVPLTVKFTDEISQFGDISGGKGSSLGKLTKLSRKDKSFIVPKGIVVTTAAYEEFLTPDILNAVKKLENVAYGNVKGDLMEECEVVSRNILNTTMQNKIAQSIQENLKLVFGDGFKNYKFAVRSSATGEDTDVMSAAGQMDTYLGVQGLQEIFHALKKCWASQFGHIAIEYKKQNGQILNSTMAVVIQEMVACEVAGVIFTCDPVNNNPDVITITANYGLGETVVSGSVEPDTIMLERSNNDELKL
;
A
#
# COMPACT_ATOMS: atom_id res chain seq x y z
N MET A 1 58.31 -5.42 -3.15
CA MET A 1 57.42 -4.33 -2.70
C MET A 1 56.07 -4.87 -2.20
N LEU A 2 55.29 -5.63 -2.99
CA LEU A 2 54.04 -6.26 -2.52
C LEU A 2 54.23 -7.18 -1.29
N ILE A 3 55.26 -8.03 -1.30
CA ILE A 3 55.55 -8.96 -0.18
C ILE A 3 55.93 -8.19 1.10
N SER A 4 56.66 -7.08 0.98
CA SER A 4 57.03 -6.22 2.11
C SER A 4 55.83 -5.47 2.71
N ILE A 5 54.86 -5.08 1.87
CA ILE A 5 53.59 -4.48 2.33
C ILE A 5 52.73 -5.52 3.05
N ILE A 6 52.68 -6.75 2.54
CA ILE A 6 51.93 -7.87 3.17
C ILE A 6 52.54 -8.27 4.51
N VAL A 7 53.87 -8.40 4.61
CA VAL A 7 54.56 -8.72 5.87
C VAL A 7 54.45 -7.59 6.90
N PHE A 8 54.47 -6.32 6.46
CA PHE A 8 54.22 -5.17 7.32
C PHE A 8 52.78 -5.19 7.85
N LEU A 9 51.79 -5.46 7.00
CA LEU A 9 50.37 -5.52 7.39
C LEU A 9 50.03 -6.67 8.37
N ILE A 10 50.72 -7.81 8.28
CA ILE A 10 50.56 -8.93 9.22
C ILE A 10 51.11 -8.59 10.61
N SER A 11 52.01 -7.60 10.72
CA SER A 11 52.66 -7.18 11.97
C SER A 11 52.11 -5.87 12.56
N VAL A 12 51.08 -5.27 11.96
CA VAL A 12 50.42 -4.07 12.50
C VAL A 12 49.46 -4.47 13.63
N PRO A 13 49.58 -3.87 14.84
CA PRO A 13 48.60 -4.03 15.91
C PRO A 13 47.17 -3.73 15.43
N PHE A 14 46.21 -4.53 15.87
CA PHE A 14 44.80 -4.41 15.48
C PHE A 14 44.24 -2.98 15.63
N GLU A 15 44.67 -2.26 16.67
CA GLU A 15 44.28 -0.86 16.89
C GLU A 15 44.78 0.09 15.79
N ILE A 16 46.01 -0.07 15.31
CA ILE A 16 46.57 0.78 14.25
C ILE A 16 45.83 0.51 12.93
N LEU A 17 45.54 -0.77 12.65
CA LEU A 17 44.77 -1.15 11.46
C LEU A 17 43.35 -0.56 11.49
N TYR A 18 42.69 -0.59 12.66
CA TYR A 18 41.40 0.04 12.85
C TYR A 18 41.44 1.54 12.55
N TRP A 19 42.41 2.29 13.09
CA TRP A 19 42.51 3.73 12.86
C TRP A 19 42.82 4.09 11.40
N ILE A 20 43.64 3.29 10.71
CA ILE A 20 43.85 3.45 9.26
C ILE A 20 42.53 3.28 8.51
N LYS A 21 41.80 2.20 8.78
CA LYS A 21 40.49 1.97 8.17
C LYS A 21 39.49 3.06 8.53
N TRP A 22 39.51 3.56 9.76
CA TRP A 22 38.66 4.64 10.21
C TRP A 22 38.90 5.92 9.40
N ILE A 23 40.16 6.33 9.22
CA ILE A 23 40.50 7.52 8.42
C ILE A 23 40.04 7.35 6.97
N VAL A 24 40.29 6.19 6.37
CA VAL A 24 39.90 5.90 4.99
C VAL A 24 38.37 5.92 4.83
N ALA A 25 37.66 5.25 5.73
CA ALA A 25 36.19 5.24 5.74
C ALA A 25 35.63 6.64 5.98
N TYR A 26 36.21 7.43 6.88
CA TYR A 26 35.77 8.79 7.19
C TYR A 26 35.82 9.68 5.95
N ILE A 27 36.95 9.65 5.24
CA ILE A 27 37.14 10.39 3.99
C ILE A 27 36.15 9.91 2.93
N ALA A 28 35.98 8.58 2.79
CA ALA A 28 35.08 8.01 1.81
C ALA A 28 33.60 8.38 2.06
N VAL A 29 33.13 8.31 3.31
CA VAL A 29 31.76 8.73 3.69
C VAL A 29 31.61 10.24 3.48
N ARG A 30 32.60 11.06 3.82
CA ARG A 30 32.56 12.52 3.56
C ARG A 30 32.46 12.84 2.07
N ILE A 31 33.23 12.13 1.22
CA ILE A 31 33.15 12.29 -0.24
C ILE A 31 31.78 11.82 -0.74
N TYR A 32 31.26 10.70 -0.22
CA TYR A 32 29.94 10.20 -0.57
C TYR A 32 28.85 11.23 -0.23
N ASN A 33 28.82 11.74 1.00
CA ASN A 33 27.83 12.73 1.45
C ASN A 33 27.98 14.07 0.71
N ALA A 34 29.17 14.44 0.24
CA ALA A 34 29.36 15.64 -0.57
C ALA A 34 28.87 15.49 -2.02
N LYS A 35 28.82 14.25 -2.53
CA LYS A 35 28.38 13.93 -3.91
C LYS A 35 26.89 13.65 -4.02
N HIS A 36 26.25 13.24 -2.94
CA HIS A 36 24.84 12.89 -2.91
C HIS A 36 24.04 13.94 -2.14
N ARG A 37 22.81 14.19 -2.59
CA ARG A 37 21.88 15.08 -1.89
C ARG A 37 21.00 14.26 -0.96
N ARG A 38 20.61 14.88 0.16
CA ARG A 38 19.60 14.33 1.07
C ARG A 38 18.35 13.96 0.30
N ARG A 39 17.69 12.90 0.73
CA ARG A 39 16.44 12.44 0.11
C ARG A 39 15.28 13.36 0.47
N PHE A 40 15.28 13.88 1.69
CA PHE A 40 14.26 14.76 2.21
C PHE A 40 14.90 16.06 2.68
N ASP A 41 14.28 17.17 2.32
CA ASP A 41 14.55 18.45 2.94
C ASP A 41 13.70 18.56 4.22
N LEU A 42 14.27 19.13 5.28
CA LEU A 42 13.49 19.42 6.49
C LEU A 42 12.53 20.56 6.18
N TYR A 43 11.28 20.43 6.63
CA TYR A 43 10.34 21.54 6.50
C TYR A 43 10.81 22.72 7.34
N ILE A 44 10.69 23.91 6.76
CA ILE A 44 11.07 25.17 7.38
C ILE A 44 9.78 25.98 7.54
N PRO A 45 9.12 25.93 8.71
CA PRO A 45 7.86 26.64 8.93
C PRO A 45 7.94 28.16 8.71
N THR A 46 9.16 28.72 8.75
CA THR A 46 9.42 30.15 8.54
C THR A 46 9.66 30.53 7.08
N ALA A 47 9.70 29.58 6.13
CA ALA A 47 9.93 29.82 4.70
C ALA A 47 8.64 30.24 3.97
N ILE A 48 8.00 31.32 4.43
CA ILE A 48 6.63 31.72 4.03
C ILE A 48 6.46 31.90 2.50
N ASP A 49 7.54 32.20 1.77
CA ASP A 49 7.55 32.38 0.31
C ASP A 49 7.80 31.08 -0.48
N ASP A 50 7.97 29.95 0.20
CA ASP A 50 8.23 28.65 -0.40
C ASP A 50 7.21 27.61 0.09
N PRO A 51 6.13 27.38 -0.68
CA PRO A 51 5.02 26.52 -0.27
C PRO A 51 5.42 25.04 -0.10
N GLU A 52 6.50 24.57 -0.73
CA GLU A 52 7.01 23.21 -0.53
C GLU A 52 7.77 23.12 0.79
N ASN A 53 8.63 24.09 1.08
CA ASN A 53 9.41 24.11 2.33
C ASN A 53 8.54 24.31 3.58
N VAL A 54 7.40 25.01 3.50
CA VAL A 54 6.43 25.08 4.62
C VAL A 54 5.49 23.87 4.67
N GLY A 55 5.61 22.92 3.73
CA GLY A 55 4.79 21.71 3.67
C GLY A 55 3.36 21.92 3.19
N PHE A 56 3.07 23.03 2.50
CA PHE A 56 1.76 23.31 1.90
C PHE A 56 1.59 22.56 0.57
N LEU A 57 2.63 22.52 -0.26
CA LEU A 57 2.71 21.66 -1.44
C LEU A 57 3.55 20.43 -1.12
N VAL A 58 3.09 19.26 -1.55
CA VAL A 58 3.81 18.00 -1.37
C VAL A 58 4.78 17.82 -2.53
N PRO A 59 6.09 17.67 -2.29
CA PRO A 59 7.06 17.39 -3.34
C PRO A 59 6.72 16.11 -4.11
N GLN A 60 6.94 16.12 -5.43
CA GLN A 60 6.68 14.95 -6.28
C GLN A 60 7.46 13.70 -5.81
N LEU A 61 8.70 13.90 -5.35
CA LEU A 61 9.56 12.82 -4.85
C LEU A 61 8.92 12.08 -3.65
N GLU A 62 8.22 12.77 -2.76
CA GLU A 62 7.53 12.11 -1.64
C GLU A 62 6.42 11.18 -2.13
N SER A 63 5.68 11.59 -3.15
CA SER A 63 4.65 10.76 -3.77
C SER A 63 5.26 9.52 -4.45
N GLU A 64 6.38 9.69 -5.15
CA GLU A 64 7.08 8.59 -5.83
C GLU A 64 7.67 7.56 -4.86
N LEU A 65 8.18 8.01 -3.71
CA LEU A 65 8.76 7.16 -2.68
C LEU A 65 7.70 6.42 -1.85
N GLU A 66 6.55 7.06 -1.59
CA GLU A 66 5.45 6.44 -0.86
C GLU A 66 4.61 5.50 -1.76
N SER A 67 4.69 5.67 -3.08
CA SER A 67 4.01 4.80 -4.03
C SER A 67 4.65 3.40 -4.11
N PRO A 68 3.83 2.37 -4.41
CA PRO A 68 4.33 1.05 -4.78
C PRO A 68 5.31 1.14 -5.95
N GLN A 69 6.46 0.49 -5.81
CA GLN A 69 7.53 0.50 -6.80
C GLN A 69 7.17 -0.34 -8.04
N SER A 70 7.78 -0.01 -9.19
CA SER A 70 7.53 -0.76 -10.42
C SER A 70 8.00 -2.21 -10.29
N GLU A 71 7.36 -3.12 -11.03
CA GLU A 71 7.77 -4.53 -11.10
C GLU A 71 9.24 -4.73 -11.53
N THR A 72 9.84 -3.75 -12.21
CA THR A 72 11.27 -3.80 -12.56
C THR A 72 12.14 -3.56 -11.33
N ASN A 73 11.73 -2.70 -10.41
CA ASN A 73 12.45 -2.43 -9.16
C ASN A 73 12.38 -3.63 -8.20
N LEU A 74 11.25 -4.35 -8.19
CA LEU A 74 11.04 -5.55 -7.36
C LEU A 74 11.98 -6.71 -7.72
N LEU A 75 12.73 -6.62 -8.83
CA LEU A 75 13.71 -7.63 -9.22
C LEU A 75 15.02 -7.56 -8.42
N GLU A 76 15.29 -6.43 -7.78
CA GLU A 76 16.58 -6.14 -7.15
C GLU A 76 16.45 -5.49 -5.76
N SER A 77 15.32 -4.83 -5.48
CA SER A 77 15.08 -4.08 -4.26
C SER A 77 13.80 -4.52 -3.58
N ALA A 78 13.77 -4.43 -2.26
CA ALA A 78 12.55 -4.54 -1.49
C ALA A 78 11.63 -3.35 -1.81
N ASP A 79 10.33 -3.58 -1.71
CA ASP A 79 9.32 -2.53 -1.63
C ASP A 79 8.39 -2.89 -0.48
N GLU A 80 8.79 -2.41 0.70
CA GLU A 80 8.20 -2.79 1.96
C GLU A 80 7.68 -1.58 2.71
N VAL A 81 6.49 -1.73 3.29
CA VAL A 81 5.90 -0.78 4.21
C VAL A 81 5.48 -1.51 5.48
N LEU A 82 5.91 -0.98 6.61
CA LEU A 82 5.65 -1.51 7.93
C LEU A 82 5.04 -0.41 8.79
N PHE A 83 3.97 -0.74 9.50
CA PHE A 83 3.44 0.07 10.58
C PHE A 83 3.44 -0.73 11.86
N TYR A 84 3.80 -0.05 12.93
CA TYR A 84 3.72 -0.58 14.27
C TYR A 84 3.15 0.49 15.20
N GLY A 85 2.37 0.05 16.19
CA GLY A 85 1.99 0.89 17.32
C GLY A 85 1.72 0.09 18.57
N ILE A 86 1.93 0.74 19.72
CA ILE A 86 1.62 0.23 21.06
C ILE A 86 0.94 1.32 21.90
N ASN A 87 0.26 0.93 22.98
CA ASN A 87 -0.20 1.87 24.00
C ASN A 87 0.08 1.40 25.43
N SER A 88 -0.35 2.20 26.41
CA SER A 88 -0.15 1.94 27.84
C SER A 88 -0.90 0.72 28.38
N LYS A 89 -1.90 0.21 27.65
CA LYS A 89 -2.63 -1.03 27.98
C LYS A 89 -1.93 -2.27 27.41
N ALA A 90 -0.75 -2.13 26.82
CA ALA A 90 -0.02 -3.18 26.08
C ALA A 90 -0.79 -3.74 24.88
N GLU A 91 -1.71 -2.95 24.32
CA GLU A 91 -2.32 -3.21 23.03
C GLU A 91 -1.32 -2.91 21.93
N CYS A 92 -1.35 -3.69 20.86
CA CYS A 92 -0.35 -3.60 19.82
C CYS A 92 -0.95 -3.95 18.46
N ALA A 93 -0.53 -3.22 17.43
CA ALA A 93 -0.73 -3.59 16.05
C ALA A 93 0.62 -3.52 15.32
N LEU A 94 0.97 -4.60 14.63
CA LEU A 94 2.06 -4.65 13.66
C LEU A 94 1.47 -5.14 12.34
N VAL A 95 1.61 -4.33 11.31
CA VAL A 95 1.14 -4.65 9.96
C VAL A 95 2.23 -4.34 8.95
N ARG A 96 2.54 -5.30 8.09
CA ARG A 96 3.59 -5.19 7.06
C ARG A 96 3.03 -5.66 5.73
N ILE A 97 3.39 -4.97 4.65
CA ILE A 97 3.32 -5.53 3.29
C ILE A 97 4.70 -5.40 2.66
N THR A 98 5.20 -6.50 2.13
CA THR A 98 6.42 -6.55 1.33
C THR A 98 6.13 -7.11 -0.04
N ARG A 99 6.38 -6.31 -1.08
CA ARG A 99 6.13 -6.68 -2.46
C ARG A 99 7.35 -7.41 -3.02
N GLY A 100 7.10 -8.54 -3.70
CA GLY A 100 8.11 -9.41 -4.30
C GLY A 100 7.99 -9.48 -5.82
N CYS A 101 8.84 -10.30 -6.43
CA CYS A 101 8.75 -10.58 -7.87
C CYS A 101 7.54 -11.47 -8.18
N ASN A 102 7.20 -11.60 -9.47
CA ASN A 102 6.14 -12.49 -9.96
C ASN A 102 4.71 -12.15 -9.48
N GLN A 103 4.44 -10.89 -9.14
CA GLN A 103 3.15 -10.44 -8.58
C GLN A 103 2.79 -11.08 -7.23
N GLU A 104 3.78 -11.54 -6.48
CA GLU A 104 3.60 -12.01 -5.11
C GLU A 104 3.90 -10.88 -4.12
N ALA A 105 3.12 -10.81 -3.06
CA ALA A 105 3.41 -10.00 -1.88
C ALA A 105 3.31 -10.86 -0.62
N GLU A 106 4.00 -10.41 0.42
CA GLU A 106 3.95 -10.99 1.75
C GLU A 106 3.32 -9.98 2.72
N ALA A 107 2.46 -10.46 3.62
CA ALA A 107 1.84 -9.69 4.67
C ALA A 107 2.14 -10.27 6.05
N TRP A 108 2.41 -9.37 7.00
CA TRP A 108 2.33 -9.68 8.43
C TRP A 108 1.19 -8.90 9.04
N ILE A 109 0.39 -9.57 9.84
CA ILE A 109 -0.57 -8.96 10.74
C ILE A 109 -0.34 -9.58 12.10
N TYR A 110 -0.12 -8.74 13.09
CA TYR A 110 -0.13 -9.11 14.49
C TYR A 110 -0.91 -8.04 15.26
N LEU A 111 -2.00 -8.46 15.91
CA LEU A 111 -2.87 -7.60 16.69
C LEU A 111 -3.02 -8.17 18.09
N LYS A 112 -2.86 -7.34 19.10
CA LYS A 112 -3.05 -7.70 20.52
C LYS A 112 -4.00 -6.71 21.17
N LEU A 113 -5.05 -7.23 21.79
CA LEU A 113 -6.05 -6.45 22.52
C LEU A 113 -5.68 -6.35 24.01
N ALA A 114 -6.38 -5.46 24.73
CA ALA A 114 -6.12 -5.18 26.15
C ALA A 114 -6.36 -6.39 27.08
N ASP A 115 -7.19 -7.35 26.65
CA ASP A 115 -7.44 -8.60 27.38
C ASP A 115 -6.29 -9.62 27.24
N GLY A 116 -5.26 -9.31 26.44
CA GLY A 116 -4.13 -10.18 26.14
C GLY A 116 -4.36 -11.11 24.95
N THR A 117 -5.56 -11.15 24.37
CA THR A 117 -5.86 -11.98 23.19
C THR A 117 -5.10 -11.46 21.97
N THR A 118 -4.52 -12.39 21.23
CA THR A 118 -3.67 -12.09 20.06
C THR A 118 -4.27 -12.68 18.79
N TYR A 119 -4.08 -11.97 17.68
CA TYR A 119 -4.55 -12.35 16.35
C TYR A 119 -3.40 -12.19 15.36
N HIS A 120 -3.17 -13.21 14.54
CA HIS A 120 -2.11 -13.18 13.53
C HIS A 120 -2.54 -13.84 12.23
N LEU A 121 -1.87 -13.45 11.14
CA LEU A 121 -2.18 -13.96 9.80
C LEU A 121 -1.80 -15.45 9.70
N ALA A 122 -2.70 -16.28 9.15
CA ALA A 122 -2.44 -17.71 8.95
C ALA A 122 -1.52 -17.99 7.75
N GLU A 123 -1.74 -17.24 6.66
CA GLU A 123 -1.00 -17.35 5.41
C GLU A 123 -0.35 -16.01 5.10
N HIS A 124 0.98 -16.02 4.95
CA HIS A 124 1.74 -14.78 4.79
C HIS A 124 1.87 -14.32 3.34
N VAL A 125 1.67 -15.17 2.33
CA VAL A 125 1.94 -14.84 0.92
C VAL A 125 0.67 -14.87 0.10
N ASN A 126 0.45 -13.84 -0.71
CA ASN A 126 -0.68 -13.77 -1.64
C ASN A 126 -0.33 -12.94 -2.89
N TYR A 127 -1.26 -12.85 -3.84
CA TYR A 127 -1.11 -11.99 -5.01
C TYR A 127 -1.25 -10.51 -4.63
N GLN A 128 -0.43 -9.68 -5.27
CA GLN A 128 -0.57 -8.23 -5.22
C GLN A 128 -1.32 -7.72 -6.46
N GLN A 129 -2.00 -6.58 -6.31
CA GLN A 129 -2.47 -5.87 -7.49
C GLN A 129 -1.26 -5.42 -8.34
N PRO A 130 -1.32 -5.61 -9.66
CA PRO A 130 -0.26 -5.12 -10.55
C PRO A 130 -0.17 -3.59 -10.46
N PHE A 131 1.05 -3.07 -10.54
CA PHE A 131 1.27 -1.62 -10.63
C PHE A 131 0.72 -1.08 -11.97
N GLU A 132 -0.53 -0.62 -11.98
CA GLU A 132 -1.13 0.13 -13.09
C GLU A 132 -0.89 1.63 -12.87
N GLY A 133 0.33 2.11 -13.20
CA GLY A 133 0.73 3.52 -13.44
C GLY A 133 0.51 4.58 -12.35
N LYS A 134 -0.66 4.61 -11.72
CA LYS A 134 -1.14 5.51 -10.66
C LYS A 134 -1.71 4.74 -9.44
N CYS A 135 -1.54 3.43 -9.36
CA CYS A 135 -1.99 2.67 -8.19
C CYS A 135 -1.18 3.10 -6.95
N LEU A 136 -1.85 3.71 -5.96
CA LEU A 136 -1.26 4.23 -4.71
C LEU A 136 -1.37 3.23 -3.54
N MET A 137 -1.73 1.98 -3.83
CA MET A 137 -2.12 1.00 -2.83
C MET A 137 -1.12 -0.16 -2.76
N PHE A 138 -0.73 -0.51 -1.55
CA PHE A 138 -0.13 -1.80 -1.22
C PHE A 138 -1.25 -2.78 -0.86
N SER A 139 -1.24 -3.95 -1.48
CA SER A 139 -2.23 -4.99 -1.25
C SER A 139 -1.57 -6.36 -1.12
N CYS A 140 -2.01 -7.15 -0.16
CA CYS A 140 -1.68 -8.57 -0.07
C CYS A 140 -2.86 -9.31 0.56
N GLY A 141 -3.61 -10.06 -0.26
CA GLY A 141 -4.88 -10.64 0.15
C GLY A 141 -5.85 -9.55 0.64
N ASN A 142 -6.40 -9.72 1.85
CA ASN A 142 -7.37 -8.78 2.42
C ASN A 142 -6.72 -7.60 3.17
N LEU A 143 -5.39 -7.51 3.22
CA LEU A 143 -4.68 -6.39 3.83
C LEU A 143 -4.37 -5.34 2.76
N GLN A 144 -4.76 -4.10 3.03
CA GLN A 144 -4.51 -2.97 2.14
C GLN A 144 -3.96 -1.78 2.91
N MET A 145 -3.01 -1.08 2.29
CA MET A 145 -2.42 0.14 2.82
C MET A 145 -2.30 1.17 1.71
N HIS A 146 -2.82 2.36 1.94
CA HIS A 146 -2.72 3.46 1.00
C HIS A 146 -2.38 4.75 1.71
N TYR A 147 -1.48 5.52 1.12
CA TYR A 147 -1.25 6.87 1.61
C TYR A 147 -2.42 7.76 1.16
N LEU A 148 -2.91 8.58 2.09
CA LEU A 148 -3.90 9.63 1.83
C LEU A 148 -3.20 10.96 1.54
N SER A 149 -2.02 11.15 2.14
CA SER A 149 -1.14 12.28 1.93
C SER A 149 0.30 11.76 2.15
N PRO A 150 1.18 11.82 1.13
CA PRO A 150 2.55 11.30 1.22
C PRO A 150 3.25 11.80 2.48
N MET A 151 4.01 10.94 3.16
CA MET A 151 4.77 11.26 4.38
C MET A 151 3.94 11.78 5.57
N ARG A 152 2.60 11.80 5.49
CA ARG A 152 1.72 12.41 6.49
C ARG A 152 0.63 11.49 6.98
N ARG A 153 -0.12 10.90 6.06
CA ARG A 153 -1.34 10.15 6.40
C ARG A 153 -1.44 8.89 5.57
N TRP A 154 -1.75 7.81 6.25
CA TRP A 154 -2.02 6.51 5.64
C TRP A 154 -3.32 5.93 6.19
N ARG A 155 -4.04 5.18 5.36
CA ARG A 155 -5.11 4.29 5.80
C ARG A 155 -4.64 2.86 5.62
N ILE A 156 -4.92 2.04 6.61
CA ILE A 156 -4.56 0.63 6.70
C ILE A 156 -5.84 -0.10 7.03
N GLN A 157 -6.21 -1.07 6.22
CA GLN A 157 -7.45 -1.82 6.41
C GLN A 157 -7.25 -3.30 6.18
N TYR A 158 -7.96 -4.09 6.97
CA TYR A 158 -8.01 -5.54 6.85
C TYR A 158 -9.41 -6.04 7.17
N SER A 159 -9.84 -7.06 6.44
CA SER A 159 -11.12 -7.74 6.67
C SER A 159 -10.98 -9.21 6.28
N GLY A 160 -10.76 -10.10 7.25
CA GLY A 160 -10.53 -11.51 6.96
C GLY A 160 -10.27 -12.38 8.19
N PRO A 161 -10.02 -13.69 7.98
CA PRO A 161 -9.74 -14.61 9.06
C PRO A 161 -8.31 -14.46 9.59
N LEU A 162 -8.16 -14.26 10.89
CA LEU A 162 -6.89 -14.34 11.63
C LEU A 162 -6.92 -15.50 12.62
N LEU A 163 -5.75 -16.08 12.90
CA LEU A 163 -5.59 -17.09 13.94
C LEU A 163 -5.60 -16.41 15.30
N ARG A 164 -6.54 -16.80 16.15
CA ARG A 164 -6.63 -16.36 17.55
C ARG A 164 -5.78 -17.25 18.45
N LYS A 165 -4.97 -16.62 19.30
CA LYS A 165 -4.32 -17.25 20.46
C LYS A 165 -4.63 -16.43 21.71
N SER A 166 -5.29 -17.05 22.69
CA SER A 166 -5.63 -16.42 23.97
C SER A 166 -4.89 -17.10 25.11
N GLU A 167 -4.44 -16.32 26.10
CA GLU A 167 -3.91 -16.86 27.35
C GLU A 167 -5.03 -17.50 28.21
N ASN A 168 -6.29 -17.17 27.91
CA ASN A 168 -7.46 -17.63 28.65
C ASN A 168 -8.02 -18.91 28.02
N LYS A 169 -7.88 -20.06 28.71
CA LYS A 169 -8.25 -21.41 28.22
C LYS A 169 -9.73 -21.60 27.87
N GLU A 170 -10.59 -20.64 28.19
CA GLU A 170 -12.02 -20.68 27.88
C GLU A 170 -12.34 -20.27 26.43
N LEU A 171 -11.46 -19.51 25.77
CA LEU A 171 -11.64 -19.14 24.36
C LEU A 171 -10.93 -20.14 23.45
N PRO A 172 -11.65 -20.87 22.56
CA PRO A 172 -11.01 -21.86 21.70
C PRO A 172 -10.03 -21.19 20.72
N GLU A 173 -8.85 -21.80 20.52
CA GLU A 173 -7.94 -21.43 19.44
C GLU A 173 -8.57 -21.75 18.09
N GLY A 174 -8.37 -20.89 17.09
CA GLY A 174 -8.97 -21.07 15.77
C GLY A 174 -8.93 -19.82 14.90
N LYS A 175 -9.41 -19.96 13.66
CA LYS A 175 -9.62 -18.83 12.76
C LYS A 175 -10.83 -18.02 13.26
N VAL A 176 -10.63 -16.71 13.36
CA VAL A 176 -11.62 -15.74 13.82
C VAL A 176 -11.67 -14.62 12.80
N PHE A 177 -12.87 -14.18 12.45
CA PHE A 177 -13.02 -13.09 11.50
C PHE A 177 -12.69 -11.77 12.19
N ILE A 178 -11.73 -11.04 11.63
CA ILE A 178 -11.27 -9.75 12.16
C ILE A 178 -11.41 -8.69 11.06
N LYS A 179 -11.97 -7.55 11.45
CA LYS A 179 -11.99 -6.34 10.65
C LYS A 179 -11.29 -5.22 11.41
N PHE A 180 -10.36 -4.52 10.78
CA PHE A 180 -9.83 -3.28 11.34
C PHE A 180 -9.60 -2.22 10.28
N VAL A 181 -9.73 -0.96 10.68
CA VAL A 181 -9.37 0.20 9.88
C VAL A 181 -8.59 1.17 10.75
N PHE A 182 -7.32 1.37 10.43
CA PHE A 182 -6.45 2.35 11.09
C PHE A 182 -6.13 3.51 10.16
N LEU A 183 -6.11 4.70 10.72
CA LEU A 183 -5.50 5.89 10.15
C LEU A 183 -4.17 6.14 10.87
N TRP A 184 -3.08 6.07 10.12
CA TRP A 184 -1.77 6.52 10.60
C TRP A 184 -1.59 7.99 10.30
N SER A 185 -1.10 8.76 11.28
CA SER A 185 -0.73 10.17 11.12
C SER A 185 0.67 10.41 11.66
N ALA A 186 1.54 10.99 10.84
CA ALA A 186 2.90 11.36 11.23
C ALA A 186 2.89 12.38 12.39
N SER A 187 3.84 12.23 13.31
CA SER A 187 4.06 13.16 14.44
C SER A 187 5.51 13.65 14.53
N SER A 188 6.36 13.30 13.57
CA SER A 188 7.75 13.74 13.50
C SER A 188 8.20 13.97 12.06
N ASP A 189 9.35 14.64 11.93
CA ASP A 189 10.12 14.63 10.70
C ASP A 189 10.57 13.21 10.31
N VAL A 190 11.05 13.07 9.08
CA VAL A 190 11.53 11.81 8.51
C VAL A 190 12.96 11.54 8.99
N TYR A 191 13.19 10.34 9.51
CA TYR A 191 14.51 9.80 9.75
C TYR A 191 15.00 9.04 8.51
N ASP A 192 16.14 9.45 7.94
CA ASP A 192 16.79 8.75 6.82
C ASP A 192 18.28 8.47 7.13
N PRO A 193 18.66 7.21 7.39
CA PRO A 193 20.03 6.85 7.72
C PRO A 193 21.03 6.90 6.55
N THR A 194 20.62 7.16 5.30
CA THR A 194 21.57 7.15 4.17
C THR A 194 22.52 8.35 4.18
N LEU A 195 22.00 9.56 4.45
CA LEU A 195 22.76 10.82 4.34
C LEU A 195 22.55 11.79 5.51
N ASP A 196 21.55 11.57 6.36
CA ASP A 196 21.10 12.55 7.37
C ASP A 196 21.62 12.30 8.79
N THR A 197 22.68 11.50 8.91
CA THR A 197 22.98 10.80 10.17
C THR A 197 24.44 10.82 10.59
N ASN A 198 24.66 10.10 11.70
CA ASN A 198 25.84 9.94 12.51
C ASN A 198 27.10 9.50 11.73
N LEU A 199 27.76 10.48 11.10
CA LEU A 199 29.00 10.29 10.36
C LEU A 199 30.06 9.50 11.15
N LYS A 200 30.27 9.84 12.42
CA LYS A 200 31.33 9.23 13.23
C LYS A 200 30.99 7.79 13.60
N GLY A 201 29.77 7.52 14.06
CA GLY A 201 29.34 6.18 14.42
C GLY A 201 29.32 5.24 13.22
N PHE A 202 28.85 5.70 12.06
CA PHE A 202 28.88 4.90 10.82
C PHE A 202 30.29 4.65 10.32
N THR A 203 31.16 5.67 10.37
CA THR A 203 32.59 5.48 10.06
C THR A 203 33.20 4.41 10.95
N SER A 204 32.93 4.46 12.25
CA SER A 204 33.40 3.47 13.20
C SER A 204 32.84 2.07 12.91
N ALA A 205 31.55 1.96 12.60
CA ALA A 205 30.92 0.69 12.25
C ALA A 205 31.49 0.06 10.98
N ILE A 206 31.74 0.86 9.94
CA ILE A 206 32.41 0.43 8.71
C ILE A 206 33.87 0.05 8.99
N ALA A 207 34.59 0.80 9.82
CA ALA A 207 35.98 0.49 10.15
C ALA A 207 36.12 -0.82 10.95
N LYS A 208 35.12 -1.19 11.76
CA LYS A 208 35.05 -2.44 12.52
C LYS A 208 34.79 -3.68 11.66
N SER A 209 34.18 -3.55 10.47
CA SER A 209 33.84 -4.69 9.60
C SER A 209 35.03 -5.18 8.80
N GLU A 210 35.03 -6.43 8.35
CA GLU A 210 36.05 -6.90 7.40
C GLU A 210 35.78 -6.32 6.00
N TRP A 211 36.83 -5.91 5.27
CA TRP A 211 36.66 -5.37 3.91
C TRP A 211 37.25 -6.36 2.90
N ASP A 212 36.65 -6.45 1.70
CA ASP A 212 37.24 -7.23 0.60
C ASP A 212 38.61 -6.66 0.15
N SER A 213 38.85 -5.36 0.38
CA SER A 213 40.13 -4.69 0.16
C SER A 213 40.40 -3.61 1.21
N LEU A 214 41.63 -3.56 1.73
CA LEU A 214 42.00 -2.75 2.90
C LEU A 214 41.80 -1.24 2.72
N PHE A 215 41.84 -0.73 1.49
CA PHE A 215 41.71 0.71 1.21
C PHE A 215 40.45 1.05 0.41
N HIS A 216 39.51 0.11 0.29
CA HIS A 216 38.27 0.30 -0.43
C HIS A 216 37.07 0.02 0.49
N PRO A 217 36.64 1.01 1.28
CA PRO A 217 35.51 0.83 2.18
C PRO A 217 34.21 0.60 1.38
N PRO A 218 33.31 -0.27 1.86
CA PRO A 218 32.09 -0.68 1.15
C PRO A 218 30.96 0.36 1.26
N ILE A 219 31.24 1.63 0.93
CA ILE A 219 30.31 2.75 1.16
C ILE A 219 29.00 2.60 0.38
N GLN A 220 29.07 2.18 -0.88
CA GLN A 220 27.88 1.99 -1.70
C GLN A 220 26.96 0.91 -1.12
N LYS A 221 27.53 -0.27 -0.81
CA LYS A 221 26.80 -1.37 -0.16
C LYS A 221 26.22 -0.95 1.19
N PHE A 222 26.94 -0.13 1.96
CA PHE A 222 26.45 0.41 3.23
C PHE A 222 25.22 1.29 3.02
N ALA A 223 25.28 2.25 2.09
CA ALA A 223 24.15 3.13 1.79
C ALA A 223 22.93 2.34 1.29
N GLU A 224 23.13 1.33 0.45
CA GLU A 224 22.05 0.47 -0.06
C GLU A 224 21.46 -0.44 1.02
N SER A 225 22.27 -0.87 2.00
CA SER A 225 21.81 -1.65 3.17
C SER A 225 20.98 -0.80 4.14
N MET A 226 21.23 0.51 4.18
CA MET A 226 20.52 1.48 4.99
C MET A 226 19.44 2.23 4.19
N ASN A 227 19.02 1.70 3.04
CA ASN A 227 18.02 2.34 2.19
C ASN A 227 16.59 2.10 2.71
N PHE A 228 16.31 2.70 3.86
CA PHE A 228 14.99 2.81 4.44
C PHE A 228 14.81 4.22 5.00
N TYR A 229 13.60 4.57 5.36
CA TYR A 229 13.31 5.77 6.15
C TYR A 229 12.15 5.49 7.08
N SER A 230 12.04 6.26 8.15
CA SER A 230 10.97 6.08 9.12
C SER A 230 10.46 7.38 9.73
N GLN A 231 9.25 7.30 10.26
CA GLN A 231 8.57 8.41 10.93
C GLN A 231 7.78 7.87 12.11
N THR A 232 7.80 8.59 13.22
CA THR A 232 6.85 8.30 14.29
C THR A 232 5.49 8.87 13.98
N GLY A 233 4.47 8.27 14.58
CA GLY A 233 3.11 8.68 14.38
C GLY A 233 2.15 7.96 15.32
N ASN A 234 0.87 8.19 15.06
CA ASN A 234 -0.22 7.56 15.78
C ASN A 234 -1.08 6.75 14.83
N LEU A 235 -1.36 5.49 15.18
CA LEU A 235 -2.38 4.65 14.57
C LEU A 235 -3.67 4.82 15.37
N ARG A 236 -4.74 5.31 14.74
CA ARG A 236 -6.07 5.43 15.37
C ARG A 236 -7.11 4.76 14.49
N GLY A 237 -7.97 3.95 15.09
CA GLY A 237 -8.91 3.16 14.30
C GLY A 237 -9.86 2.32 15.13
N THR A 238 -10.61 1.48 14.43
CA THR A 238 -11.51 0.49 15.03
C THR A 238 -11.08 -0.92 14.68
N VAL A 239 -11.38 -1.85 15.58
CA VAL A 239 -11.20 -3.30 15.45
C VAL A 239 -12.52 -3.98 15.79
N SER A 240 -12.97 -4.93 14.98
CA SER A 240 -14.12 -5.79 15.24
C SER A 240 -13.70 -7.26 15.20
N VAL A 241 -14.25 -8.06 16.12
CA VAL A 241 -13.99 -9.51 16.27
C VAL A 241 -15.31 -10.26 16.14
N ASN A 242 -15.45 -11.16 15.15
CA ASN A 242 -16.67 -11.97 14.94
C ASN A 242 -17.99 -11.18 15.08
N GLU A 243 -18.07 -10.01 14.43
CA GLU A 243 -19.28 -9.17 14.41
C GLU A 243 -19.64 -8.50 15.76
N GLU A 244 -18.75 -8.56 16.76
CA GLU A 244 -18.91 -7.73 17.96
C GLU A 244 -18.71 -6.23 17.64
N PRO A 245 -19.25 -5.34 18.50
CA PRO A 245 -19.14 -3.89 18.32
C PRO A 245 -17.69 -3.44 18.14
N ASP A 246 -17.52 -2.42 17.29
CA ASP A 246 -16.23 -1.79 17.03
C ASP A 246 -15.53 -1.36 18.34
N TYR A 247 -14.32 -1.88 18.53
CA TYR A 247 -13.39 -1.52 19.57
C TYR A 247 -12.46 -0.41 19.08
N GLU A 248 -12.54 0.78 19.69
CA GLU A 248 -11.62 1.87 19.37
C GLU A 248 -10.22 1.61 19.93
N MET A 249 -9.22 1.81 19.07
CA MET A 249 -7.83 1.62 19.42
C MET A 249 -6.99 2.79 18.93
N SER A 250 -6.17 3.33 19.85
CA SER A 250 -5.19 4.38 19.58
C SER A 250 -3.82 3.93 20.07
N LEU A 251 -2.86 3.88 19.16
CA LEU A 251 -1.51 3.39 19.38
C LEU A 251 -0.50 4.43 18.92
N PHE A 252 0.57 4.61 19.69
CA PHE A 252 1.74 5.37 19.26
C PHE A 252 2.77 4.41 18.68
N GLY A 253 3.43 4.79 17.60
CA GLY A 253 4.53 3.99 17.07
C GLY A 253 5.17 4.59 15.84
N GLU A 254 5.56 3.72 14.91
CA GLU A 254 6.44 4.05 13.80
C GLU A 254 5.89 3.49 12.50
N ARG A 255 6.11 4.24 11.42
CA ARG A 255 6.05 3.75 10.05
C ARG A 255 7.46 3.64 9.51
N VAL A 256 7.79 2.49 8.94
CA VAL A 256 9.06 2.24 8.26
C VAL A 256 8.80 1.89 6.81
N ARG A 257 9.65 2.40 5.93
CA ARG A 257 9.53 2.26 4.50
C ARG A 257 10.89 1.85 3.95
N SER A 258 10.97 0.64 3.41
CA SER A 258 12.23 -0.01 3.05
C SER A 258 12.31 -0.21 1.54
N LEU A 259 13.36 0.33 0.94
CA LEU A 259 13.65 0.31 -0.51
C LEU A 259 15.01 -0.33 -0.81
N GLY A 260 15.63 -0.97 0.18
CA GLY A 260 16.98 -1.54 0.09
C GLY A 260 17.05 -2.85 -0.67
N SER A 261 18.26 -3.18 -1.12
CA SER A 261 18.54 -4.45 -1.80
C SER A 261 18.79 -5.53 -0.77
N SER A 262 17.98 -6.59 -0.84
CA SER A 262 18.07 -7.71 0.09
C SER A 262 19.37 -8.47 -0.02
N SER A 263 19.99 -8.47 -1.19
CA SER A 263 21.30 -9.09 -1.39
C SER A 263 22.43 -8.42 -0.60
N HIS A 264 22.28 -7.14 -0.25
CA HIS A 264 23.29 -6.41 0.52
C HIS A 264 23.16 -6.59 2.04
N ILE A 265 21.96 -6.98 2.50
CA ILE A 265 21.69 -7.27 3.92
C ILE A 265 21.72 -8.77 4.23
N ALA A 266 22.15 -9.63 3.29
CA ALA A 266 22.29 -11.06 3.55
C ALA A 266 23.30 -11.34 4.69
N GLY A 267 22.90 -12.16 5.66
CA GLY A 267 23.64 -12.42 6.90
C GLY A 267 23.59 -11.27 7.91
N CYS A 268 22.76 -10.25 7.68
CA CYS A 268 22.59 -9.15 8.63
C CYS A 268 21.95 -9.67 9.91
N ASN A 269 22.54 -9.30 11.05
CA ASN A 269 21.86 -9.39 12.35
C ASN A 269 21.48 -7.99 12.81
N PHE A 270 20.36 -7.89 13.51
CA PHE A 270 19.91 -6.61 14.02
C PHE A 270 19.13 -6.74 15.32
N GLU A 271 19.20 -5.67 16.10
CA GLU A 271 18.48 -5.43 17.34
C GLU A 271 17.83 -4.05 17.20
N ASN A 272 16.52 -4.00 17.31
CA ASN A 272 15.71 -2.80 17.19
C ASN A 272 14.86 -2.64 18.44
N TRP A 273 15.05 -1.55 19.19
CA TRP A 273 14.20 -1.22 20.33
C TRP A 273 13.43 0.07 20.07
N LEU A 274 12.12 -0.08 19.96
CA LEU A 274 11.15 1.00 19.84
C LEU A 274 10.50 1.23 21.19
N GLY A 275 10.48 2.47 21.65
CA GLY A 275 9.90 2.81 22.96
C GLY A 275 9.10 4.09 22.93
N TYR A 276 8.03 4.12 23.72
CA TYR A 276 7.23 5.31 23.98
C TYR A 276 6.89 5.41 25.46
N VAL A 277 6.90 6.64 25.97
CA VAL A 277 6.66 6.96 27.38
C VAL A 277 5.42 7.86 27.46
N PRO A 278 4.23 7.30 27.77
CA PRO A 278 2.98 8.06 27.72
C PRO A 278 2.93 9.27 28.64
N GLU A 279 3.56 9.18 29.83
CA GLU A 279 3.48 10.23 30.85
C GLU A 279 4.22 11.52 30.48
N ASN A 280 5.31 11.40 29.72
CA ASN A 280 6.12 12.55 29.34
C ASN A 280 6.18 12.77 27.83
N GLY A 281 5.69 11.85 27.00
CA GLY A 281 5.61 11.97 25.55
C GLY A 281 6.90 11.64 24.79
N TYR A 282 7.95 11.17 25.48
CA TYR A 282 9.18 10.78 24.80
C TYR A 282 8.99 9.48 24.00
N GLY A 283 9.58 9.45 22.81
CA GLY A 283 9.70 8.26 21.99
C GLY A 283 11.15 8.01 21.59
N PHE A 284 11.51 6.78 21.25
CA PHE A 284 12.81 6.49 20.67
C PHE A 284 12.75 5.29 19.73
N HIS A 285 13.70 5.28 18.79
CA HIS A 285 14.07 4.14 17.98
C HIS A 285 15.57 3.90 18.16
N LEU A 286 15.93 2.73 18.67
CA LEU A 286 17.31 2.31 18.87
C LEU A 286 17.59 1.14 17.91
N LEU A 287 18.46 1.34 16.91
CA LEU A 287 18.85 0.29 15.97
C LEU A 287 20.35 0.01 16.11
N LYS A 288 20.66 -1.27 16.35
CA LYS A 288 22.02 -1.82 16.27
C LYS A 288 22.01 -2.96 15.27
N ALA A 289 22.79 -2.85 14.20
CA ALA A 289 22.84 -3.88 13.16
C ALA A 289 24.27 -4.18 12.73
N SER A 290 24.56 -5.43 12.34
CA SER A 290 25.82 -5.78 11.68
C SER A 290 25.54 -6.48 10.36
N VAL A 291 26.11 -5.94 9.30
CA VAL A 291 26.02 -6.46 7.94
C VAL A 291 27.38 -7.04 7.55
N PRO A 292 27.48 -8.35 7.25
CA PRO A 292 28.74 -9.00 6.91
C PRO A 292 29.51 -8.26 5.82
N LYS A 293 30.80 -8.06 6.07
CA LYS A 293 31.73 -7.33 5.19
C LYS A 293 31.35 -5.88 4.85
N VAL A 294 30.35 -5.30 5.50
CA VAL A 294 29.87 -3.94 5.25
C VAL A 294 30.08 -3.08 6.49
N ALA A 295 29.42 -3.38 7.60
CA ALA A 295 29.56 -2.65 8.85
C ALA A 295 29.21 -3.53 10.06
N LYS A 296 29.82 -3.25 11.22
CA LYS A 296 29.59 -3.96 12.47
C LYS A 296 29.13 -2.99 13.56
N ASP A 297 28.07 -3.36 14.28
CA ASP A 297 27.46 -2.57 15.35
C ASP A 297 27.09 -1.14 14.89
N ILE A 298 26.33 -1.03 13.80
CA ILE A 298 25.85 0.24 13.24
C ILE A 298 24.97 0.95 14.28
N PRO A 299 25.34 2.14 14.77
CA PRO A 299 24.53 2.89 15.72
C PRO A 299 23.55 3.81 14.97
N ALA A 300 22.30 3.37 14.82
CA ALA A 300 21.26 4.08 14.09
C ALA A 300 20.01 4.31 14.95
N GLY A 301 19.20 5.30 14.55
CA GLY A 301 17.94 5.63 15.19
C GLY A 301 17.94 7.04 15.77
N TYR A 302 16.96 7.31 16.63
CA TYR A 302 16.65 8.67 17.11
C TYR A 302 15.92 8.67 18.46
N LEU A 303 15.99 9.80 19.14
CA LEU A 303 15.17 10.17 20.29
C LEU A 303 14.19 11.27 19.84
N ILE A 304 12.92 11.14 20.18
CA ILE A 304 11.89 12.15 19.96
C ILE A 304 11.45 12.72 21.29
N ASN A 305 11.50 14.03 21.38
CA ASN A 305 11.00 14.76 22.53
C ASN A 305 9.47 14.97 22.44
N PRO A 306 8.84 15.46 23.52
CA PRO A 306 7.39 15.62 23.54
C PRO A 306 6.86 16.72 22.60
N CYS A 307 7.74 17.58 22.11
CA CYS A 307 7.44 18.61 21.10
C CYS A 307 7.47 18.06 19.66
N GLY A 308 7.92 16.82 19.46
CA GLY A 308 8.09 16.20 18.15
C GLY A 308 9.48 16.40 17.54
N ASP A 309 10.41 17.06 18.23
CA ASP A 309 11.77 17.27 17.71
C ASP A 309 12.56 15.96 17.77
N MET A 310 13.17 15.62 16.64
CA MET A 310 13.98 14.42 16.49
C MET A 310 15.47 14.72 16.71
N THR A 311 16.11 13.94 17.58
CA THR A 311 17.56 13.95 17.80
C THR A 311 18.15 12.60 17.40
N VAL A 312 19.01 12.58 16.39
CA VAL A 312 19.68 11.36 15.90
C VAL A 312 20.63 10.77 16.95
N ILE A 313 20.69 9.45 17.01
CA ILE A 313 21.59 8.71 17.88
C ILE A 313 23.00 8.68 17.31
N ASN A 314 23.96 9.08 18.14
CA ASN A 314 25.38 9.14 17.79
C ASN A 314 26.18 7.92 18.24
N ASP A 315 25.70 7.23 19.27
CA ASP A 315 26.31 6.01 19.76
C ASP A 315 25.27 5.22 20.54
N ILE A 316 25.38 3.89 20.51
CA ILE A 316 24.46 3.02 21.20
C ILE A 316 25.15 1.72 21.63
N ASP A 317 24.84 1.33 22.85
CA ASP A 317 25.09 0.00 23.36
C ASP A 317 23.80 -0.59 23.92
N ILE A 318 23.43 -1.76 23.42
CA ILE A 318 22.28 -2.55 23.87
C ILE A 318 22.84 -3.83 24.50
N THR A 319 22.40 -4.11 25.72
CA THR A 319 22.76 -5.33 26.46
C THR A 319 21.48 -6.07 26.85
N VAL A 320 21.27 -7.23 26.23
CA VAL A 320 20.23 -8.18 26.65
C VAL A 320 20.86 -9.12 27.68
N LYS A 321 20.43 -9.05 28.94
CA LYS A 321 20.96 -9.94 29.98
C LYS A 321 20.30 -11.33 29.89
N PRO A 322 21.04 -12.40 30.17
CA PRO A 322 20.51 -13.76 30.11
C PRO A 322 19.36 -13.97 31.11
N PHE A 323 18.49 -14.92 30.79
CA PHE A 323 17.33 -15.28 31.60
C PHE A 323 17.72 -15.67 33.03
N SER A 324 17.07 -15.05 34.02
CA SER A 324 17.23 -15.39 35.44
C SER A 324 16.00 -16.15 35.96
N SER A 325 16.21 -17.35 36.48
CA SER A 325 15.17 -18.20 37.08
C SER A 325 14.53 -17.59 38.34
N VAL A 326 15.11 -16.53 38.91
CA VAL A 326 14.64 -15.86 40.13
C VAL A 326 13.58 -14.79 39.83
N ILE A 327 13.61 -14.17 38.65
CA ILE A 327 12.78 -12.99 38.31
C ILE A 327 11.74 -13.33 37.21
N SER A 328 11.85 -14.48 36.55
CA SER A 328 10.93 -14.91 35.47
C SER A 328 10.80 -13.92 34.29
N THR A 329 11.78 -13.03 34.11
CA THR A 329 11.81 -12.02 33.04
C THR A 329 13.23 -11.89 32.48
N ARG A 330 13.38 -11.68 31.15
CA ARG A 330 14.65 -11.23 30.56
C ARG A 330 14.78 -9.73 30.77
N SER A 331 15.90 -9.27 31.33
CA SER A 331 16.16 -7.83 31.49
C SER A 331 16.93 -7.28 30.30
N LEU A 332 16.55 -6.09 29.86
CA LEU A 332 17.10 -5.38 28.71
C LEU A 332 17.60 -4.01 29.18
N GLU A 333 18.83 -3.68 28.86
CA GLU A 333 19.42 -2.38 29.18
C GLU A 333 20.01 -1.77 27.93
N ALA A 334 19.86 -0.45 27.74
CA ALA A 334 20.55 0.26 26.68
C ALA A 334 21.09 1.60 27.17
N SER A 335 22.28 1.95 26.69
CA SER A 335 22.91 3.26 26.87
C SER A 335 23.16 3.87 25.52
N PHE A 336 22.75 5.13 25.31
CA PHE A 336 22.88 5.77 24.00
C PHE A 336 23.15 7.27 24.13
N LEU A 337 23.71 7.85 23.07
CA LEU A 337 24.04 9.27 22.99
C LEU A 337 23.14 9.96 21.96
N ALA A 338 22.28 10.87 22.41
CA ALA A 338 21.43 11.69 21.55
C ALA A 338 21.55 13.16 21.99
N GLY A 339 22.62 13.83 21.53
CA GLY A 339 23.08 15.13 22.04
C GLY A 339 23.68 15.05 23.46
N MET A 340 23.01 14.32 24.36
CA MET A 340 23.39 14.03 25.75
C MET A 340 23.29 12.50 25.98
N PRO A 341 23.99 11.94 26.98
CA PRO A 341 23.92 10.52 27.29
C PRO A 341 22.60 10.15 27.98
N TYR A 342 22.01 9.03 27.58
CA TYR A 342 20.80 8.46 28.15
C TYR A 342 21.00 6.99 28.51
N LYS A 343 20.18 6.52 29.48
CA LYS A 343 20.08 5.12 29.85
C LYS A 343 18.61 4.72 29.92
N VAL A 344 18.31 3.51 29.48
CA VAL A 344 16.98 2.90 29.59
C VAL A 344 17.15 1.47 30.09
N ASP A 345 16.32 1.09 31.06
CA ASP A 345 16.34 -0.22 31.70
C ASP A 345 14.93 -0.81 31.65
N GLY A 346 14.79 -2.06 31.21
CA GLY A 346 13.49 -2.68 30.98
C GLY A 346 13.48 -4.20 31.11
N SER A 347 12.29 -4.75 30.93
CA SER A 347 12.00 -6.18 30.98
C SER A 347 11.18 -6.59 29.77
N MET A 348 11.49 -7.75 29.22
CA MET A 348 10.90 -8.30 28.00
C MET A 348 9.91 -9.43 28.32
N SER A 349 8.95 -9.67 27.42
CA SER A 349 8.12 -10.88 27.46
C SER A 349 8.97 -12.16 27.40
N GLN A 350 8.45 -13.27 27.93
CA GLN A 350 9.17 -14.55 27.98
C GLN A 350 9.29 -15.20 26.61
N GLU A 351 8.18 -15.29 25.88
CA GLU A 351 8.13 -15.87 24.54
C GLU A 351 8.19 -14.75 23.49
N PRO A 352 9.05 -14.89 22.46
CA PRO A 352 8.98 -14.05 21.28
C PRO A 352 7.80 -14.45 20.40
N ILE A 353 7.32 -13.48 19.64
CA ILE A 353 6.58 -13.76 18.41
C ILE A 353 7.60 -13.90 17.29
N VAL A 354 7.64 -15.05 16.63
CA VAL A 354 8.55 -15.32 15.51
C VAL A 354 7.80 -15.11 14.21
N LEU A 355 8.26 -14.16 13.40
CA LEU A 355 7.75 -13.88 12.06
C LEU A 355 8.83 -14.26 11.05
N TYR A 356 8.43 -14.95 9.99
CA TYR A 356 9.31 -15.32 8.89
C TYR A 356 9.07 -14.43 7.69
N SER A 357 10.14 -14.06 7.00
CA SER A 357 10.10 -13.29 5.76
C SER A 357 10.64 -14.16 4.64
N GLY A 358 9.94 -14.18 3.50
CA GLY A 358 10.40 -14.79 2.26
C GLY A 358 10.26 -13.88 1.04
N GLN A 359 9.69 -12.68 1.18
CA GLN A 359 9.65 -11.65 0.14
C GLN A 359 10.43 -10.41 0.59
N GLY A 360 11.07 -9.72 -0.35
CA GLY A 360 12.05 -8.69 -0.02
C GLY A 360 13.34 -9.34 0.44
N TRP A 361 13.38 -9.84 1.68
CA TRP A 361 14.50 -10.57 2.28
C TRP A 361 14.03 -11.90 2.88
N SER A 362 14.95 -12.86 3.01
CA SER A 362 14.69 -14.15 3.64
C SER A 362 15.25 -14.17 5.05
N GLY A 363 14.50 -14.63 6.03
CA GLY A 363 14.99 -14.70 7.41
C GLY A 363 13.87 -14.77 8.44
N PHE A 364 14.22 -14.44 9.67
CA PHE A 364 13.26 -14.38 10.77
C PHE A 364 13.41 -13.12 11.61
N LEU A 365 12.32 -12.78 12.29
CA LEU A 365 12.20 -11.68 13.23
C LEU A 365 11.55 -12.20 14.50
N GLU A 366 12.24 -12.09 15.62
CA GLU A 366 11.70 -12.26 16.95
C GLU A 366 11.22 -10.91 17.47
N LEU A 367 10.00 -10.86 17.99
CA LEU A 367 9.38 -9.67 18.54
C LEU A 367 9.01 -9.91 20.00
N PHE A 368 9.47 -9.02 20.87
CA PHE A 368 9.21 -9.05 22.31
C PHE A 368 8.52 -7.76 22.75
N PHE A 369 7.55 -7.90 23.65
CA PHE A 369 6.99 -6.75 24.35
C PHE A 369 7.93 -6.29 25.44
N VAL A 370 8.15 -4.98 25.53
CA VAL A 370 9.04 -4.39 26.52
C VAL A 370 8.29 -3.39 27.38
N LYS A 371 8.45 -3.54 28.69
CA LYS A 371 8.13 -2.51 29.68
C LYS A 371 9.44 -1.97 30.23
N PHE A 372 9.61 -0.67 30.27
CA PHE A 372 10.88 -0.05 30.65
C PHE A 372 10.70 1.20 31.50
N ASN A 373 11.79 1.65 32.11
CA ASN A 373 11.89 2.93 32.78
C ASN A 373 12.81 3.86 31.98
N PHE A 374 12.30 5.04 31.64
CA PHE A 374 13.07 6.09 30.98
C PHE A 374 12.79 7.42 31.66
N GLN A 375 13.85 8.11 32.10
CA GLN A 375 13.75 9.38 32.85
C GLN A 375 12.78 9.29 34.05
N ASN A 376 12.84 8.21 34.83
CA ASN A 376 11.99 7.93 35.99
C ASN A 376 10.49 7.72 35.67
N LYS A 377 10.15 7.51 34.40
CA LYS A 377 8.77 7.24 33.94
C LYS A 377 8.66 5.88 33.29
N THR A 378 7.48 5.27 33.38
CA THR A 378 7.23 3.96 32.77
C THR A 378 6.91 4.13 31.28
N GLY A 379 7.62 3.38 30.44
CA GLY A 379 7.38 3.29 29.01
C GLY A 379 7.06 1.87 28.56
N TYR A 380 6.53 1.80 27.34
CA TYR A 380 6.10 0.59 26.67
C TYR A 380 6.66 0.58 25.26
N GLY A 381 6.98 -0.60 24.75
CA GLY A 381 7.65 -0.71 23.47
C GLY A 381 7.77 -2.13 22.96
N LEU A 382 8.50 -2.25 21.87
CA LEU A 382 8.88 -3.52 21.27
C LEU A 382 10.39 -3.61 21.16
N PHE A 383 10.89 -4.81 21.37
CA PHE A 383 12.23 -5.20 20.97
C PHE A 383 12.13 -6.22 19.86
N LEU A 384 12.78 -5.94 18.74
CA LEU A 384 12.82 -6.81 17.59
C LEU A 384 14.26 -7.25 17.35
N SER A 385 14.48 -8.54 17.20
CA SER A 385 15.80 -9.09 16.85
C SER A 385 15.65 -10.09 15.73
N GLY A 386 16.60 -10.14 14.81
CA GLY A 386 16.48 -11.04 13.67
C GLY A 386 17.79 -11.29 12.96
N GLU A 387 17.72 -12.27 12.06
CA GLU A 387 18.79 -12.59 11.12
C GLU A 387 18.20 -12.68 9.71
N VAL A 388 18.90 -12.05 8.77
CA VAL A 388 18.62 -12.19 7.34
C VAL A 388 19.47 -13.33 6.80
N TYR A 389 18.83 -14.34 6.23
CA TYR A 389 19.50 -15.48 5.63
C TYR A 389 20.14 -15.12 4.28
N ASN A 390 21.19 -15.85 3.94
CA ASN A 390 21.81 -15.80 2.63
C ASN A 390 21.16 -16.84 1.71
N GLU A 391 20.00 -16.51 1.15
CA GLU A 391 19.28 -17.38 0.22
C GLU A 391 19.55 -17.04 -1.25
N PRO A 392 19.55 -18.04 -2.16
CA PRO A 392 19.66 -17.79 -3.59
C PRO A 392 18.45 -17.01 -4.11
N ALA A 393 18.71 -16.10 -5.05
CA ALA A 393 17.66 -15.28 -5.66
C ALA A 393 16.54 -16.15 -6.27
N LYS A 394 15.28 -15.81 -5.95
CA LYS A 394 14.10 -16.46 -6.54
C LYS A 394 14.14 -16.38 -8.08
N PRO A 395 13.75 -17.46 -8.79
CA PRO A 395 13.70 -17.45 -10.25
C PRO A 395 12.71 -16.38 -10.74
N LYS A 396 13.22 -15.47 -11.56
CA LYS A 396 12.46 -14.36 -12.14
C LYS A 396 11.61 -14.90 -13.28
N ILE A 397 10.28 -14.87 -13.16
CA ILE A 397 9.39 -15.13 -14.29
C ILE A 397 9.37 -13.85 -15.12
N PRO A 398 9.74 -13.88 -16.41
CA PRO A 398 9.64 -12.70 -17.25
C PRO A 398 8.18 -12.22 -17.24
N LEU A 399 7.95 -11.01 -16.74
CA LEU A 399 6.65 -10.37 -16.92
C LEU A 399 6.35 -10.39 -18.43
N LEU A 400 5.23 -11.00 -18.80
CA LEU A 400 4.61 -10.74 -20.10
C LEU A 400 4.34 -9.25 -20.12
N ARG A 401 5.28 -8.49 -20.70
CA ARG A 401 5.18 -7.05 -20.89
C ARG A 401 3.91 -6.85 -21.72
N THR A 402 2.83 -6.50 -21.04
CA THR A 402 1.59 -6.13 -21.70
C THR A 402 1.92 -4.77 -22.31
N LEU A 403 2.24 -4.78 -23.61
CA LEU A 403 2.69 -3.61 -24.33
C LEU A 403 1.58 -2.55 -24.24
N TYR A 404 1.82 -1.51 -23.45
CA TYR A 404 0.94 -0.36 -23.44
C TYR A 404 0.92 0.24 -24.86
N PRO A 405 -0.23 0.32 -25.52
CA PRO A 405 -0.27 0.77 -26.90
C PRO A 405 0.16 2.24 -26.97
N LYS A 406 1.10 2.58 -27.87
CA LYS A 406 1.56 3.98 -28.10
C LYS A 406 0.42 4.93 -28.48
N LYS A 407 -0.70 4.40 -28.98
CA LYS A 407 -1.93 5.14 -29.28
C LYS A 407 -3.13 4.31 -28.85
N VAL A 408 -3.93 4.86 -27.94
CA VAL A 408 -5.16 4.22 -27.48
C VAL A 408 -6.24 4.38 -28.56
N PRO A 409 -6.84 3.29 -29.06
CA PRO A 409 -7.93 3.36 -30.03
C PRO A 409 -9.20 3.91 -29.37
N LEU A 410 -10.09 4.56 -30.15
CA LEU A 410 -11.35 5.14 -29.64
C LEU A 410 -12.34 4.08 -29.15
N THR A 411 -12.28 2.88 -29.73
CA THR A 411 -13.06 1.72 -29.26
C THR A 411 -12.24 0.44 -29.34
N VAL A 412 -12.47 -0.47 -28.40
CA VAL A 412 -11.87 -1.82 -28.36
C VAL A 412 -12.95 -2.87 -28.19
N LYS A 413 -12.68 -4.10 -28.64
CA LYS A 413 -13.55 -5.26 -28.37
C LYS A 413 -13.15 -5.89 -27.03
N PHE A 414 -14.07 -6.54 -26.33
CA PHE A 414 -13.71 -7.34 -25.13
C PHE A 414 -12.65 -8.42 -25.41
N THR A 415 -12.51 -8.79 -26.67
CA THR A 415 -11.59 -9.82 -27.14
C THR A 415 -10.18 -9.30 -27.38
N ASP A 416 -10.02 -7.98 -27.46
CA ASP A 416 -8.73 -7.35 -27.68
C ASP A 416 -7.97 -7.30 -26.35
N GLU A 417 -6.67 -7.60 -26.34
CA GLU A 417 -5.87 -7.56 -25.11
C GLU A 417 -5.88 -6.18 -24.44
N ILE A 418 -5.97 -5.13 -25.25
CA ILE A 418 -6.03 -3.73 -24.80
C ILE A 418 -7.27 -3.46 -23.93
N SER A 419 -8.36 -4.23 -24.09
CA SER A 419 -9.55 -4.06 -23.26
C SER A 419 -9.33 -4.42 -21.79
N GLN A 420 -8.26 -5.15 -21.45
CA GLN A 420 -7.98 -5.61 -20.09
C GLN A 420 -7.32 -4.54 -19.20
N PHE A 421 -7.00 -3.35 -19.73
CA PHE A 421 -6.38 -2.27 -18.99
C PHE A 421 -7.42 -1.30 -18.41
N GLY A 422 -7.39 -1.08 -17.09
CA GLY A 422 -8.32 -0.22 -16.37
C GLY A 422 -8.29 1.24 -16.84
N ASP A 423 -7.09 1.78 -17.08
CA ASP A 423 -6.88 3.15 -17.58
C ASP A 423 -7.47 3.41 -18.98
N ILE A 424 -7.71 2.36 -19.77
CA ILE A 424 -8.24 2.47 -21.15
C ILE A 424 -9.74 2.16 -21.18
N SER A 425 -10.16 1.10 -20.49
CA SER A 425 -11.51 0.54 -20.57
C SER A 425 -12.35 0.76 -19.31
N GLY A 426 -11.80 1.45 -18.30
CA GLY A 426 -12.39 1.60 -16.97
C GLY A 426 -12.44 0.28 -16.19
N GLY A 427 -12.89 0.34 -14.94
CA GLY A 427 -12.99 -0.83 -14.07
C GLY A 427 -13.81 -1.97 -14.69
N LYS A 428 -15.07 -1.69 -15.04
CA LYS A 428 -16.01 -2.69 -15.56
C LYS A 428 -15.57 -3.25 -16.91
N GLY A 429 -15.11 -2.39 -17.81
CA GLY A 429 -14.63 -2.79 -19.13
C GLY A 429 -13.40 -3.68 -19.05
N SER A 430 -12.45 -3.35 -18.16
CA SER A 430 -11.25 -4.17 -17.94
C SER A 430 -11.57 -5.54 -17.35
N SER A 431 -12.48 -5.59 -16.38
CA SER A 431 -13.00 -6.83 -15.80
C SER A 431 -13.69 -7.70 -16.85
N LEU A 432 -14.52 -7.11 -17.73
CA LEU A 432 -15.16 -7.83 -18.83
C LEU A 432 -14.15 -8.35 -19.87
N GLY A 433 -13.09 -7.60 -20.17
CA GLY A 433 -12.00 -8.07 -21.03
C GLY A 433 -11.28 -9.28 -20.43
N LYS A 434 -10.96 -9.23 -19.13
CA LYS A 434 -10.33 -10.34 -18.38
C LYS A 434 -11.24 -11.57 -18.36
N LEU A 435 -12.52 -11.40 -18.00
CA LEU A 435 -13.52 -12.48 -17.98
C LEU A 435 -13.75 -13.08 -19.37
N THR A 436 -13.72 -12.28 -20.45
CA THR A 436 -13.85 -12.77 -21.83
C THR A 436 -12.67 -13.64 -22.24
N LYS A 437 -11.46 -13.32 -21.79
CA LYS A 437 -10.27 -14.16 -22.01
C LYS A 437 -10.37 -15.48 -21.24
N LEU A 438 -10.80 -15.43 -19.98
CA LEU A 438 -10.99 -16.60 -19.13
C LEU A 438 -12.10 -17.53 -19.66
N SER A 439 -13.25 -16.99 -20.04
CA SER A 439 -14.38 -17.77 -20.56
C SER A 439 -14.02 -18.57 -21.81
N ARG A 440 -13.15 -18.02 -22.68
CA ARG A 440 -12.64 -18.73 -23.86
C ARG A 440 -11.71 -19.90 -23.53
N LYS A 441 -10.99 -19.80 -22.41
CA LYS A 441 -10.06 -20.83 -21.95
C LYS A 441 -10.78 -21.94 -21.19
N ASP A 442 -11.59 -21.57 -20.20
CA ASP A 442 -12.27 -22.50 -19.29
C ASP A 442 -13.55 -23.09 -19.89
N LYS A 443 -14.28 -22.32 -20.72
CA LYS A 443 -15.55 -22.69 -21.36
C LYS A 443 -16.69 -23.06 -20.37
N SER A 444 -16.48 -22.90 -19.08
CA SER A 444 -17.45 -23.16 -18.01
C SER A 444 -18.51 -22.06 -17.85
N PHE A 445 -18.22 -20.85 -18.35
CA PHE A 445 -19.14 -19.70 -18.32
C PHE A 445 -19.05 -18.88 -19.62
N ILE A 446 -20.04 -18.00 -19.83
CA ILE A 446 -20.16 -17.17 -21.02
C ILE A 446 -20.20 -15.70 -20.63
N VAL A 447 -19.45 -14.86 -21.35
CA VAL A 447 -19.55 -13.40 -21.26
C VAL A 447 -20.23 -12.89 -22.54
N PRO A 448 -21.35 -12.15 -22.45
CA PRO A 448 -22.01 -11.57 -23.62
C PRO A 448 -21.07 -10.68 -24.40
N LYS A 449 -21.17 -10.71 -25.74
CA LYS A 449 -20.26 -9.98 -26.61
C LYS A 449 -20.43 -8.47 -26.43
N GLY A 450 -19.38 -7.72 -26.69
CA GLY A 450 -19.44 -6.27 -26.58
C GLY A 450 -18.15 -5.58 -26.96
N ILE A 451 -18.24 -4.26 -26.91
CA ILE A 451 -17.14 -3.33 -27.15
C ILE A 451 -17.06 -2.32 -26.00
N VAL A 452 -15.90 -1.69 -25.86
CA VAL A 452 -15.69 -0.57 -24.94
C VAL A 452 -15.34 0.66 -25.77
N VAL A 453 -16.07 1.75 -25.55
CA VAL A 453 -15.70 3.10 -25.95
C VAL A 453 -14.69 3.59 -24.92
N THR A 454 -13.45 3.81 -25.36
CA THR A 454 -12.31 3.99 -24.45
C THR A 454 -12.28 5.38 -23.82
N THR A 455 -11.43 5.54 -22.82
CA THR A 455 -11.10 6.85 -22.23
C THR A 455 -10.58 7.85 -23.27
N ALA A 456 -9.86 7.40 -24.30
CA ALA A 456 -9.42 8.26 -25.40
C ALA A 456 -10.57 8.82 -26.24
N ALA A 457 -11.69 8.10 -26.37
CA ALA A 457 -12.87 8.62 -27.05
C ALA A 457 -13.60 9.67 -26.20
N TYR A 458 -13.58 9.53 -24.87
CA TYR A 458 -14.07 10.57 -23.98
C TYR A 458 -13.22 11.85 -24.10
N GLU A 459 -11.89 11.72 -24.05
CA GLU A 459 -10.97 12.85 -24.22
C GLU A 459 -11.16 13.56 -25.57
N GLU A 460 -11.26 12.80 -26.67
CA GLU A 460 -11.53 13.37 -28.00
C GLU A 460 -12.91 14.07 -28.06
N PHE A 461 -13.91 13.58 -27.33
CA PHE A 461 -15.26 14.17 -27.29
C PHE A 461 -15.32 15.51 -26.54
N LEU A 462 -14.47 15.73 -25.53
CA LEU A 462 -14.48 16.94 -24.72
C LEU A 462 -14.04 18.17 -25.52
N THR A 463 -14.99 19.04 -25.84
CA THR A 463 -14.74 20.32 -26.49
C THR A 463 -14.24 21.37 -25.50
N PRO A 464 -13.59 22.46 -25.96
CA PRO A 464 -13.21 23.58 -25.08
C PRO A 464 -14.38 24.15 -24.27
N ASP A 465 -15.58 24.16 -24.84
CA ASP A 465 -16.79 24.66 -24.16
C ASP A 465 -17.21 23.76 -22.99
N ILE A 466 -17.12 22.43 -23.17
CA ILE A 466 -17.37 21.48 -22.07
C ILE A 466 -16.30 21.63 -20.99
N LEU A 467 -15.02 21.70 -21.38
CA LEU A 467 -13.91 21.86 -20.43
C LEU A 467 -14.02 23.15 -19.62
N ASN A 468 -14.44 24.26 -20.24
CA ASN A 468 -14.67 25.52 -19.55
C ASN A 468 -15.83 25.42 -18.55
N ALA A 469 -16.93 24.74 -18.92
CA ALA A 469 -18.05 24.51 -18.00
C ALA A 469 -17.65 23.61 -16.82
N VAL A 470 -16.88 22.55 -17.08
CA VAL A 470 -16.34 21.66 -16.04
C VAL A 470 -15.41 22.41 -15.08
N LYS A 471 -14.53 23.27 -15.59
CA LYS A 471 -13.66 24.10 -14.76
C LYS A 471 -14.43 25.08 -13.88
N LYS A 472 -15.54 25.64 -14.40
CA LYS A 472 -16.43 26.49 -13.61
C LYS A 472 -17.12 25.69 -12.50
N LEU A 473 -17.63 24.51 -12.83
CA LEU A 473 -18.20 23.58 -11.85
C LEU A 473 -17.18 23.23 -10.75
N GLU A 474 -15.93 22.93 -11.09
CA GLU A 474 -14.86 22.66 -10.11
C GLU A 474 -14.63 23.84 -9.17
N ASN A 475 -14.57 25.06 -9.71
CA ASN A 475 -14.39 26.27 -8.90
C ASN A 475 -15.55 26.51 -7.93
N VAL A 476 -16.78 26.23 -8.34
CA VAL A 476 -17.97 26.32 -7.47
C VAL A 476 -17.96 25.21 -6.44
N ALA A 477 -17.67 23.97 -6.85
CA ALA A 477 -17.64 22.80 -5.97
C ALA A 477 -16.63 22.96 -4.83
N TYR A 478 -15.44 23.51 -5.12
CA TYR A 478 -14.37 23.73 -4.13
C TYR A 478 -14.46 25.09 -3.41
N GLY A 479 -15.48 25.90 -3.69
CA GLY A 479 -15.69 27.18 -3.00
C GLY A 479 -14.75 28.31 -3.42
N ASN A 480 -14.03 28.15 -4.54
CA ASN A 480 -13.19 29.20 -5.12
C ASN A 480 -14.03 30.36 -5.69
N VAL A 481 -15.26 30.05 -6.12
CA VAL A 481 -16.22 31.00 -6.70
C VAL A 481 -17.60 30.76 -6.09
N LYS A 482 -18.35 31.84 -5.83
CA LYS A 482 -19.77 31.73 -5.43
C LYS A 482 -20.62 31.27 -6.62
N GLY A 483 -21.40 30.21 -6.45
CA GLY A 483 -22.33 29.70 -7.45
C GLY A 483 -23.22 28.61 -6.87
N ASP A 484 -24.26 28.24 -7.61
CA ASP A 484 -25.13 27.11 -7.30
C ASP A 484 -24.55 25.83 -7.94
N LEU A 485 -24.19 24.86 -7.11
CA LEU A 485 -23.59 23.61 -7.55
C LEU A 485 -24.53 22.83 -8.48
N MET A 486 -25.83 22.83 -8.19
CA MET A 486 -26.82 22.09 -8.97
C MET A 486 -26.99 22.71 -10.35
N GLU A 487 -27.01 24.03 -10.44
CA GLU A 487 -27.09 24.76 -11.71
C GLU A 487 -25.86 24.49 -12.59
N GLU A 488 -24.66 24.53 -12.03
CA GLU A 488 -23.44 24.25 -12.81
C GLU A 488 -23.36 22.78 -13.26
N CYS A 489 -23.82 21.83 -12.44
CA CYS A 489 -23.95 20.42 -12.83
C CYS A 489 -24.85 20.29 -14.07
N GLU A 490 -26.03 20.91 -14.04
CA GLU A 490 -26.97 20.87 -15.16
C GLU A 490 -26.41 21.51 -16.43
N VAL A 491 -25.64 22.60 -16.31
CA VAL A 491 -24.98 23.24 -17.44
C VAL A 491 -23.99 22.28 -18.11
N VAL A 492 -23.14 21.60 -17.33
CA VAL A 492 -22.19 20.62 -17.87
C VAL A 492 -22.91 19.47 -18.55
N SER A 493 -23.90 18.86 -17.89
CA SER A 493 -24.68 17.76 -18.47
C SER A 493 -25.39 18.17 -19.76
N ARG A 494 -25.98 19.37 -19.79
CA ARG A 494 -26.64 19.92 -20.99
C ARG A 494 -25.65 20.14 -22.14
N ASN A 495 -24.47 20.66 -21.85
CA ASN A 495 -23.42 20.86 -22.86
C ASN A 495 -22.97 19.52 -23.45
N ILE A 496 -22.80 18.49 -22.63
CA ILE A 496 -22.46 17.13 -23.09
C ILE A 496 -23.58 16.58 -23.98
N LEU A 497 -24.83 16.66 -23.54
CA LEU A 497 -25.98 16.12 -24.27
C LEU A 497 -26.25 16.83 -25.60
N ASN A 498 -26.06 18.14 -25.67
CA ASN A 498 -26.26 18.93 -26.89
C ASN A 498 -25.08 18.85 -27.87
N THR A 499 -23.92 18.35 -27.42
CA THR A 499 -22.75 18.20 -28.29
C THR A 499 -23.00 17.11 -29.35
N THR A 500 -22.68 17.43 -30.60
CA THR A 500 -22.77 16.50 -31.72
C THR A 500 -21.69 15.43 -31.61
N MET A 501 -22.06 14.16 -31.83
CA MET A 501 -21.10 13.06 -31.84
C MET A 501 -20.11 13.24 -33.00
N GLN A 502 -18.81 13.22 -32.69
CA GLN A 502 -17.78 13.40 -33.70
C GLN A 502 -17.71 12.18 -34.64
N ASN A 503 -17.50 12.45 -35.94
CA ASN A 503 -17.51 11.41 -36.98
C ASN A 503 -16.52 10.28 -36.71
N LYS A 504 -15.32 10.57 -36.18
CA LYS A 504 -14.31 9.55 -35.88
C LYS A 504 -14.79 8.55 -34.82
N ILE A 505 -15.42 9.05 -33.74
CA ILE A 505 -15.95 8.22 -32.65
C ILE A 505 -17.13 7.39 -33.18
N ALA A 506 -18.07 8.03 -33.88
CA ALA A 506 -19.23 7.36 -34.47
C ALA A 506 -18.83 6.24 -35.43
N GLN A 507 -17.86 6.50 -36.30
CA GLN A 507 -17.33 5.51 -37.25
C GLN A 507 -16.65 4.36 -36.52
N SER A 508 -15.82 4.65 -35.51
CA SER A 508 -15.11 3.61 -34.74
C SER A 508 -16.06 2.68 -34.00
N ILE A 509 -17.14 3.21 -33.40
CA ILE A 509 -18.23 2.43 -32.78
C ILE A 509 -18.91 1.55 -33.83
N GLN A 510 -19.33 2.13 -34.95
CA GLN A 510 -20.03 1.39 -36.00
C GLN A 510 -19.19 0.24 -36.56
N GLU A 511 -17.90 0.49 -36.82
CA GLU A 511 -16.98 -0.51 -37.34
C GLU A 511 -16.78 -1.66 -36.35
N ASN A 512 -16.54 -1.37 -35.07
CA ASN A 512 -16.34 -2.42 -34.07
C ASN A 512 -17.63 -3.20 -33.76
N LEU A 513 -18.80 -2.54 -33.75
CA LEU A 513 -20.08 -3.25 -33.64
C LEU A 513 -20.30 -4.18 -34.84
N LYS A 514 -20.02 -3.72 -36.06
CA LYS A 514 -20.10 -4.56 -37.27
C LYS A 514 -19.11 -5.72 -37.23
N LEU A 515 -17.89 -5.53 -36.71
CA LEU A 515 -16.91 -6.60 -36.55
C LEU A 515 -17.35 -7.68 -35.54
N VAL A 516 -18.03 -7.28 -34.45
CA VAL A 516 -18.46 -8.21 -33.39
C VAL A 516 -19.79 -8.91 -33.71
N PHE A 517 -20.74 -8.19 -34.31
CA PHE A 517 -22.13 -8.64 -34.51
C PHE A 517 -22.52 -8.84 -35.99
N GLY A 518 -21.63 -8.53 -36.94
CA GLY A 518 -21.88 -8.60 -38.37
C GLY A 518 -22.75 -7.45 -38.90
N ASP A 519 -23.18 -7.54 -40.16
CA ASP A 519 -24.04 -6.53 -40.80
C ASP A 519 -25.41 -6.38 -40.13
N GLY A 520 -25.85 -7.40 -39.40
CA GLY A 520 -27.10 -7.41 -38.63
C GLY A 520 -27.06 -6.67 -37.30
N PHE A 521 -25.94 -6.03 -36.92
CA PHE A 521 -25.77 -5.41 -35.59
C PHE A 521 -26.89 -4.43 -35.19
N LYS A 522 -27.57 -3.80 -36.17
CA LYS A 522 -28.69 -2.88 -35.94
C LYS A 522 -29.94 -3.55 -35.36
N ASN A 523 -30.05 -4.88 -35.48
CA ASN A 523 -31.16 -5.67 -34.95
C ASN A 523 -30.93 -6.13 -33.50
N TYR A 524 -29.70 -5.95 -32.99
CA TYR A 524 -29.37 -6.30 -31.62
C TYR A 524 -29.78 -5.18 -30.67
N LYS A 525 -30.10 -5.57 -29.43
CA LYS A 525 -30.29 -4.65 -28.31
C LYS A 525 -29.04 -4.67 -27.44
N PHE A 526 -28.66 -3.51 -26.92
CA PHE A 526 -27.44 -3.33 -26.15
C PHE A 526 -27.73 -2.75 -24.77
N ALA A 527 -26.91 -3.14 -23.79
CA ALA A 527 -26.71 -2.44 -22.54
C ALA A 527 -25.55 -1.46 -22.72
N VAL A 528 -25.79 -0.19 -22.46
CA VAL A 528 -24.76 0.86 -22.47
C VAL A 528 -24.48 1.24 -21.02
N ARG A 529 -23.27 0.91 -20.54
CA ARG A 529 -22.91 0.94 -19.11
C ARG A 529 -21.70 1.84 -18.91
N SER A 530 -21.76 2.77 -17.96
CA SER A 530 -20.58 3.52 -17.53
C SER A 530 -19.46 2.58 -17.03
N SER A 531 -18.21 2.96 -17.25
CA SER A 531 -17.02 2.27 -16.78
C SER A 531 -15.94 3.31 -16.50
N ALA A 532 -15.99 3.94 -15.33
CA ALA A 532 -15.04 4.98 -14.97
C ALA A 532 -13.68 4.37 -14.56
N THR A 533 -12.62 5.16 -14.72
CA THR A 533 -11.30 4.80 -14.20
C THR A 533 -11.28 4.98 -12.68
N GLY A 534 -10.69 4.03 -11.95
CA GLY A 534 -10.69 4.02 -10.49
C GLY A 534 -12.04 3.70 -9.81
N GLU A 535 -13.08 3.34 -10.59
CA GLU A 535 -14.42 2.97 -10.08
C GLU A 535 -14.46 1.60 -9.40
N ASP A 536 -13.63 0.66 -9.88
CA ASP A 536 -13.49 -0.69 -9.35
C ASP A 536 -12.11 -0.82 -8.69
N THR A 537 -11.88 -0.01 -7.65
CA THR A 537 -10.80 -0.28 -6.71
C THR A 537 -11.38 -1.06 -5.55
N ASP A 538 -10.59 -1.94 -4.93
CA ASP A 538 -11.03 -2.72 -3.77
C ASP A 538 -11.49 -1.84 -2.57
N VAL A 539 -11.22 -0.53 -2.61
CA VAL A 539 -11.56 0.47 -1.60
C VAL A 539 -12.93 1.10 -1.84
N MET A 540 -13.42 1.11 -3.08
CA MET A 540 -14.65 1.79 -3.46
C MET A 540 -15.35 1.03 -4.59
N SER A 541 -16.48 0.42 -4.27
CA SER A 541 -17.48 0.10 -5.28
C SER A 541 -18.38 1.33 -5.42
N ALA A 542 -18.22 2.13 -6.48
CA ALA A 542 -19.20 3.17 -6.80
C ALA A 542 -20.49 2.56 -7.39
N ALA A 543 -20.96 1.46 -6.80
CA ALA A 543 -22.16 0.75 -7.22
C ALA A 543 -23.35 1.71 -7.16
N GLY A 544 -24.03 1.87 -8.30
CA GLY A 544 -25.25 2.67 -8.42
C GLY A 544 -25.07 4.19 -8.61
N GLN A 545 -23.84 4.72 -8.75
CA GLN A 545 -23.64 6.18 -8.88
C GLN A 545 -23.68 6.69 -10.33
N MET A 546 -23.52 5.81 -11.32
CA MET A 546 -23.48 6.18 -12.74
C MET A 546 -24.47 5.35 -13.55
N ASP A 547 -25.03 5.97 -14.58
CA ASP A 547 -26.18 5.42 -15.29
C ASP A 547 -25.83 4.20 -16.13
N THR A 548 -26.78 3.27 -16.20
CA THR A 548 -26.82 2.18 -17.16
C THR A 548 -28.10 2.27 -17.98
N TYR A 549 -27.99 2.09 -19.28
CA TYR A 549 -29.12 2.15 -20.21
C TYR A 549 -29.31 0.78 -20.88
N LEU A 550 -30.45 0.14 -20.62
CA LEU A 550 -30.76 -1.19 -21.15
C LEU A 550 -31.64 -1.13 -22.40
N GLY A 551 -31.58 -2.16 -23.24
CA GLY A 551 -32.47 -2.31 -24.39
C GLY A 551 -32.23 -1.33 -25.53
N VAL A 552 -31.06 -0.69 -25.58
CA VAL A 552 -30.71 0.34 -26.57
C VAL A 552 -30.54 -0.29 -27.95
N GLN A 553 -31.21 0.24 -28.96
CA GLN A 553 -31.17 -0.30 -30.32
C GLN A 553 -30.94 0.79 -31.37
N GLY A 554 -30.01 0.54 -32.29
CA GLY A 554 -29.65 1.47 -33.36
C GLY A 554 -28.59 2.51 -32.95
N LEU A 555 -27.84 3.01 -33.94
CA LEU A 555 -26.67 3.85 -33.69
C LEU A 555 -27.00 5.18 -32.99
N GLN A 556 -28.12 5.82 -33.33
CA GLN A 556 -28.48 7.12 -32.74
C GLN A 556 -28.81 6.99 -31.26
N GLU A 557 -29.56 5.95 -30.87
CA GLU A 557 -29.85 5.66 -29.47
C GLU A 557 -28.59 5.26 -28.70
N ILE A 558 -27.67 4.51 -29.33
CA ILE A 558 -26.36 4.19 -28.73
C ILE A 558 -25.56 5.48 -28.46
N PHE A 559 -25.52 6.43 -29.41
CA PHE A 559 -24.82 7.69 -29.22
C PHE A 559 -25.46 8.55 -28.13
N HIS A 560 -26.79 8.54 -28.05
CA HIS A 560 -27.52 9.25 -27.01
C HIS A 560 -27.25 8.66 -25.62
N ALA A 561 -27.34 7.33 -25.48
CA ALA A 561 -27.03 6.62 -24.26
C ALA A 561 -25.56 6.80 -23.84
N LEU A 562 -24.62 6.79 -24.79
CA LEU A 562 -23.21 7.07 -24.55
C LEU A 562 -22.99 8.46 -23.95
N LYS A 563 -23.60 9.50 -24.53
CA LYS A 563 -23.52 10.87 -24.01
C LYS A 563 -24.16 11.00 -22.63
N LYS A 564 -25.26 10.30 -22.38
CA LYS A 564 -25.89 10.24 -21.06
C LYS A 564 -24.97 9.59 -20.01
N CYS A 565 -24.29 8.49 -20.35
CA CYS A 565 -23.27 7.92 -19.47
C CYS A 565 -22.19 8.97 -19.15
N TRP A 566 -21.63 9.65 -20.15
CA TRP A 566 -20.64 10.73 -19.93
C TRP A 566 -21.17 11.90 -19.10
N ALA A 567 -22.43 12.28 -19.24
CA ALA A 567 -23.05 13.32 -18.45
C ALA A 567 -23.32 12.89 -16.98
N SER A 568 -23.56 11.60 -16.74
CA SER A 568 -23.90 11.08 -15.40
C SER A 568 -22.82 11.32 -14.35
N GLN A 569 -21.54 11.37 -14.76
CA GLN A 569 -20.43 11.65 -13.84
C GLN A 569 -20.44 13.08 -13.26
N PHE A 570 -21.24 13.98 -13.86
CA PHE A 570 -21.43 15.37 -13.45
C PHE A 570 -22.80 15.61 -12.81
N GLY A 571 -23.57 14.55 -12.53
CA GLY A 571 -24.79 14.67 -11.75
C GLY A 571 -24.48 15.19 -10.34
N HIS A 572 -25.44 15.92 -9.75
CA HIS A 572 -25.26 16.55 -8.44
C HIS A 572 -24.75 15.59 -7.37
N ILE A 573 -25.37 14.40 -7.27
CA ILE A 573 -24.99 13.35 -6.30
C ILE A 573 -23.56 12.85 -6.56
N ALA A 574 -23.21 12.61 -7.84
CA ALA A 574 -21.88 12.16 -8.22
C ALA A 574 -20.79 13.19 -7.87
N ILE A 575 -21.08 14.48 -8.05
CA ILE A 575 -20.16 15.58 -7.72
C ILE A 575 -20.02 15.76 -6.21
N GLU A 576 -21.11 15.70 -5.44
CA GLU A 576 -21.04 15.74 -3.97
C GLU A 576 -20.22 14.57 -3.42
N TYR A 577 -20.44 13.37 -3.95
CA TYR A 577 -19.69 12.18 -3.57
C TYR A 577 -18.19 12.34 -3.88
N LYS A 578 -17.85 12.78 -5.10
CA LYS A 578 -16.46 13.03 -5.50
C LYS A 578 -15.80 14.06 -4.58
N LYS A 579 -16.51 15.14 -4.26
CA LYS A 579 -16.03 16.20 -3.35
C LYS A 579 -15.77 15.68 -1.93
N GLN A 580 -16.70 14.91 -1.35
CA GLN A 580 -16.54 14.36 0.00
C GLN A 580 -15.35 13.39 0.09
N ASN A 581 -15.04 12.70 -1.01
CA ASN A 581 -13.97 11.72 -1.08
C ASN A 581 -12.66 12.25 -1.70
N GLY A 582 -12.55 13.55 -1.97
CA GLY A 582 -11.36 14.18 -2.54
C GLY A 582 -10.99 13.68 -3.94
N GLN A 583 -11.99 13.22 -4.71
CA GLN A 583 -11.80 12.68 -6.05
C GLN A 583 -11.76 13.78 -7.11
N ILE A 584 -11.07 13.49 -8.22
CA ILE A 584 -11.05 14.37 -9.40
C ILE A 584 -12.48 14.44 -9.97
N LEU A 585 -13.02 15.65 -10.11
CA LEU A 585 -14.39 15.85 -10.65
C LEU A 585 -14.48 15.35 -12.09
N ASN A 586 -13.53 15.78 -12.94
CA ASN A 586 -13.39 15.31 -14.31
C ASN A 586 -12.47 14.08 -14.42
N SER A 587 -12.97 12.93 -13.99
CA SER A 587 -12.33 11.63 -14.18
C SER A 587 -12.45 11.16 -15.64
N THR A 588 -11.44 10.51 -16.19
CA THR A 588 -11.59 9.85 -17.50
C THR A 588 -12.55 8.66 -17.37
N MET A 589 -13.45 8.52 -18.34
CA MET A 589 -14.48 7.48 -18.29
C MET A 589 -14.65 6.76 -19.62
N ALA A 590 -14.56 5.44 -19.57
CA ALA A 590 -14.95 4.55 -20.66
C ALA A 590 -16.43 4.19 -20.55
N VAL A 591 -16.98 3.64 -21.63
CA VAL A 591 -18.38 3.18 -21.68
C VAL A 591 -18.45 1.83 -22.39
N VAL A 592 -19.06 0.86 -21.73
CA VAL A 592 -19.26 -0.48 -22.24
C VAL A 592 -20.54 -0.53 -23.06
N ILE A 593 -20.49 -1.10 -24.27
CA ILE A 593 -21.64 -1.43 -25.11
C ILE A 593 -21.68 -2.96 -25.23
N GLN A 594 -22.60 -3.58 -24.51
CA GLN A 594 -22.69 -5.03 -24.36
C GLN A 594 -24.00 -5.56 -24.91
N GLU A 595 -23.99 -6.74 -25.53
CA GLU A 595 -25.19 -7.45 -25.97
C GLU A 595 -26.16 -7.68 -24.80
N MET A 596 -27.44 -7.33 -25.00
CA MET A 596 -28.50 -7.66 -24.04
C MET A 596 -28.79 -9.14 -24.05
N VAL A 597 -28.81 -9.74 -22.86
CA VAL A 597 -29.22 -11.14 -22.66
C VAL A 597 -30.71 -11.18 -22.38
N ALA A 598 -31.45 -11.96 -23.18
CA ALA A 598 -32.82 -12.34 -22.84
C ALA A 598 -32.76 -13.35 -21.69
N CYS A 599 -33.22 -12.94 -20.50
CA CYS A 599 -33.17 -13.75 -19.29
C CYS A 599 -34.57 -13.86 -18.66
N GLU A 600 -34.86 -15.05 -18.12
CA GLU A 600 -36.04 -15.30 -17.28
C GLU A 600 -35.74 -14.95 -15.82
N VAL A 601 -34.49 -15.14 -15.39
CA VAL A 601 -33.98 -14.88 -14.03
C VAL A 601 -32.61 -14.22 -14.15
N ALA A 602 -32.34 -13.26 -13.28
CA ALA A 602 -31.04 -12.62 -13.14
C ALA A 602 -30.73 -12.38 -11.65
N GLY A 603 -29.45 -12.25 -11.32
CA GLY A 603 -29.01 -12.21 -9.94
C GLY A 603 -27.61 -11.64 -9.74
N VAL A 604 -27.24 -11.51 -8.47
CA VAL A 604 -25.91 -11.11 -8.02
C VAL A 604 -25.35 -12.22 -7.14
N ILE A 605 -24.10 -12.59 -7.38
CA ILE A 605 -23.36 -13.53 -6.55
C ILE A 605 -22.25 -12.78 -5.83
N PHE A 606 -22.16 -12.99 -4.51
CA PHE A 606 -21.03 -12.62 -3.69
C PHE A 606 -20.33 -13.91 -3.27
N THR A 607 -19.04 -14.05 -3.61
CA THR A 607 -18.25 -15.24 -3.28
C THR A 607 -17.74 -15.27 -1.83
N CYS A 608 -18.03 -14.20 -1.09
CA CYS A 608 -17.91 -14.04 0.35
C CYS A 608 -19.22 -13.38 0.82
N ASP A 609 -19.64 -13.57 2.07
CA ASP A 609 -20.83 -12.92 2.60
C ASP A 609 -20.64 -11.38 2.60
N PRO A 610 -21.51 -10.60 1.93
CA PRO A 610 -21.34 -9.16 1.78
C PRO A 610 -21.56 -8.37 3.09
N VAL A 611 -22.14 -8.99 4.12
CA VAL A 611 -22.42 -8.34 5.41
C VAL A 611 -21.18 -8.34 6.30
N ASN A 612 -20.52 -9.49 6.40
CA ASN A 612 -19.40 -9.72 7.32
C ASN A 612 -18.09 -10.07 6.60
N ASN A 613 -18.07 -10.16 5.26
CA ASN A 613 -16.94 -10.57 4.42
C ASN A 613 -16.44 -12.01 4.69
N ASN A 614 -17.29 -12.91 5.24
CA ASN A 614 -16.94 -14.30 5.48
C ASN A 614 -16.73 -15.07 4.15
N PRO A 615 -15.51 -15.55 3.85
CA PRO A 615 -15.23 -16.26 2.60
C PRO A 615 -15.82 -17.68 2.54
N ASP A 616 -16.25 -18.22 3.67
CA ASP A 616 -16.84 -19.56 3.76
C ASP A 616 -18.32 -19.55 3.34
N VAL A 617 -18.89 -18.37 3.05
CA VAL A 617 -20.29 -18.22 2.68
C VAL A 617 -20.38 -17.52 1.34
N ILE A 618 -21.04 -18.16 0.38
CA ILE A 618 -21.41 -17.57 -0.91
C ILE A 618 -22.87 -17.16 -0.82
N THR A 619 -23.16 -15.90 -1.11
CA THR A 619 -24.55 -15.39 -1.15
C THR A 619 -24.96 -15.14 -2.59
N ILE A 620 -26.05 -15.76 -3.02
CA ILE A 620 -26.66 -15.57 -4.33
C ILE A 620 -28.02 -14.93 -4.13
N THR A 621 -28.23 -13.76 -4.73
CA THR A 621 -29.55 -13.10 -4.79
C THR A 621 -30.08 -13.19 -6.21
N ALA A 622 -31.36 -13.53 -6.39
CA ALA A 622 -31.95 -13.68 -7.72
C ALA A 622 -33.40 -13.17 -7.77
N ASN A 623 -33.79 -12.61 -8.92
CA ASN A 623 -35.17 -12.25 -9.24
C ASN A 623 -35.53 -12.63 -10.67
N TYR A 624 -36.83 -12.74 -10.93
CA TYR A 624 -37.35 -12.86 -12.28
C TYR A 624 -37.12 -11.58 -13.10
N GLY A 625 -36.82 -11.75 -14.38
CA GLY A 625 -36.58 -10.67 -15.35
C GLY A 625 -35.14 -10.18 -15.37
N LEU A 626 -34.96 -8.90 -15.72
CA LEU A 626 -33.64 -8.29 -15.87
C LEU A 626 -32.96 -8.07 -14.52
N GLY A 627 -31.63 -8.15 -14.50
CA GLY A 627 -30.82 -8.00 -13.28
C GLY A 627 -30.92 -6.64 -12.59
N GLU A 628 -31.44 -5.62 -13.29
CA GLU A 628 -31.72 -4.30 -12.69
C GLU A 628 -32.72 -4.39 -11.54
N THR A 629 -33.64 -5.37 -11.55
CA THR A 629 -34.60 -5.59 -10.45
C THR A 629 -33.91 -5.94 -9.12
N VAL A 630 -32.82 -6.70 -9.17
CA VAL A 630 -32.00 -7.05 -8.00
C VAL A 630 -31.11 -5.89 -7.59
N VAL A 631 -30.45 -5.24 -8.54
CA VAL A 631 -29.45 -4.19 -8.26
C VAL A 631 -30.09 -2.88 -7.80
N SER A 632 -31.30 -2.55 -8.26
CA SER A 632 -32.03 -1.34 -7.85
C SER A 632 -32.71 -1.47 -6.48
N GLY A 633 -32.83 -2.69 -5.93
CA GLY A 633 -33.59 -2.95 -4.71
C GLY A 633 -35.09 -2.66 -4.83
N SER A 634 -35.62 -2.54 -6.06
CA SER A 634 -37.04 -2.24 -6.30
C SER A 634 -37.97 -3.42 -5.99
N VAL A 635 -37.42 -4.64 -5.95
CA VAL A 635 -38.13 -5.88 -5.62
C VAL A 635 -37.23 -6.73 -4.73
N GLU A 636 -37.79 -7.34 -3.69
CA GLU A 636 -37.07 -8.23 -2.78
C GLU A 636 -36.64 -9.51 -3.51
N PRO A 637 -35.33 -9.83 -3.61
CA PRO A 637 -34.84 -11.02 -4.28
C PRO A 637 -34.87 -12.26 -3.39
N ASP A 638 -34.99 -13.44 -4.02
CA ASP A 638 -34.69 -14.71 -3.36
C ASP A 638 -33.20 -14.74 -2.99
N THR A 639 -32.89 -15.14 -1.76
CA THR A 639 -31.50 -15.24 -1.26
C THR A 639 -31.16 -16.70 -0.96
N ILE A 640 -30.11 -17.20 -1.60
CA ILE A 640 -29.55 -18.53 -1.41
C ILE A 640 -28.16 -18.36 -0.82
N MET A 641 -27.91 -18.97 0.32
CA MET A 641 -26.59 -19.03 0.95
C MET A 641 -25.99 -20.41 0.70
N LEU A 642 -24.73 -20.47 0.32
CA LEU A 642 -23.97 -21.71 0.19
C LEU A 642 -22.78 -21.66 1.14
N GLU A 643 -22.60 -22.69 1.96
CA GLU A 643 -21.40 -22.89 2.76
C GLU A 643 -20.31 -23.56 1.93
N ARG A 644 -19.11 -23.00 1.96
CA ARG A 644 -17.89 -23.55 1.38
C ARG A 644 -17.08 -24.22 2.48
N SER A 645 -16.86 -25.52 2.34
CA SER A 645 -15.97 -26.26 3.25
C SER A 645 -14.49 -25.98 2.97
N ASN A 646 -13.62 -26.36 3.90
CA ASN A 646 -12.16 -26.28 3.74
C ASN A 646 -11.61 -27.07 2.52
N ASN A 647 -12.39 -27.99 1.94
CA ASN A 647 -12.03 -28.73 0.74
C ASN A 647 -12.69 -28.17 -0.54
N ASP A 648 -13.19 -26.93 -0.49
CA ASP A 648 -13.94 -26.24 -1.55
C ASP A 648 -15.27 -26.91 -1.97
N GLU A 649 -15.78 -27.88 -1.18
CA GLU A 649 -17.13 -28.42 -1.40
C GLU A 649 -18.20 -27.40 -0.98
N LEU A 650 -19.19 -27.18 -1.85
CA LEU A 650 -20.32 -26.28 -1.60
C LEU A 650 -21.53 -27.05 -1.07
N LYS A 651 -22.12 -26.57 0.02
CA LYS A 651 -23.36 -27.09 0.61
C LYS A 651 -24.39 -25.97 0.69
N LEU A 652 -25.64 -26.33 0.47
CA LEU A 652 -26.79 -25.42 0.47
C LEU A 652 -27.40 -25.34 1.88
#